data_AF-A0AAX6MQP2-F1
#
_entry.id   AF-A0AAX6MQP2-F1
#
_cell.length_a   1.000
_cell.length_b   1.000
_cell.length_c   1.000
_cell.angle_alpha   90.00
_cell.angle_beta   90.00
_cell.angle_gamma   90.00
#
_symmetry.space_group_name_H-M   'P 1'
#
loop_
_entity.id
_entity.type
_entity.pdbx_description
1 polymer ?
#
loop_
_entity_poly.entity_id
_entity_poly.type
_entity_poly.pdbx_seq_one_letter_code
_entity_poly.pdbx_strand_id
1 'polypeptide(L)'
;MASQFSTNGATMHAANATTAKTATTASINDIPKSWTFTSKLPPDSLFPTPADSHKTPRDQIVPRQVRDALFTWVRPEKAERPELLAVSPAAMRDLGIREGDEKTEDFLQTVAGNKLQGWDEEKLEGGYPWAQCYGGFQFGQWASQLGDGRAISLFETTNPNTGVRYELQLKGAGLTPYSRFADGKAVLRSSIREFVVSEALNSLGIPSTRALSLTLLPEVKVRRETIEPGAIVARFAQSWLRIGNFDLLRARGDRNLIRKLATYVAEDVFGGWETLPGRLENPDKPKESAPPKRNIPADAVEGPPESAENRFTRLYREIVRRNALTVAKWQAYGFMNGVLNTDNTSLFGLSIDFGPFAFMDNFDPNYTPNHDDYMLRYSYRNQPSIIWWNLKRKRMESSREPKKIIMQVGEEYKAVFLDEYKRLMTARFGLKTYKDSDFDDLFSSILDSMESLELDFNLFFRRLSSVKVDELETEEARQDRASVFFYSDGVTGAGGEAEGRKRVGEWLNKWRQRILEDWGDGQTVSDEQDKERMRAMKKVNPNFVPRGWILDEVIKRVEKNNERDVLDRIMHMALHPFEESWAGRTFDGKEYKGDIDEETRWTRAYIFMLGYGLFMIMSTIQGLWPIVARHIASRHVLDMSSLSKRSIAALVARAEEPSGGKLVAFKVVGGIQLVIVVLFVLAFSYTTERVFSNLAAVESDAPESYTQVSDEVTDEEAGDPKALLDEEPSQPAQPVTSGLLSTYRHLLSIGGKKSLFRGFSCFLVYALVGFPVEVLLRMIPFVPGVVSSIIASLLLVQLNTAWTHAIISKSSAKSYRSRLLPFRLAIRATALPTVIFSATAEVSGMTTKIFLTNTFKNATADSNPVADNITSLSLLLIFQLAFVFLVIIPAHAILVRVQTSLLPEEDRPIISLDPVFSLRKFEGKEYISTLEAFKSMTRASWRRLYMLNVKSFLLCILVFNVIGFIGFLEVTIARKFM
;
A
#
# COMPACT_ATOMS: atom_id res chain seq x y z
N MET A 1 17.73 -25.11 20.20
CA MET A 1 18.28 -24.13 21.17
C MET A 1 17.26 -23.07 21.58
N ALA A 2 16.18 -22.87 20.82
CA ALA A 2 15.16 -21.85 21.07
C ALA A 2 14.33 -22.00 22.37
N SER A 3 14.22 -23.21 22.96
CA SER A 3 13.40 -23.41 24.17
C SER A 3 13.92 -22.69 25.42
N GLN A 4 15.23 -22.42 25.52
CA GLN A 4 15.82 -21.70 26.66
C GLN A 4 15.93 -20.17 26.46
N PHE A 5 15.78 -19.67 25.22
CA PHE A 5 15.59 -18.23 24.98
C PHE A 5 14.11 -17.85 25.13
N SER A 6 13.20 -18.81 24.89
CA SER A 6 11.78 -18.71 25.21
C SER A 6 11.52 -18.57 26.71
N THR A 7 12.31 -19.20 27.60
CA THR A 7 12.07 -19.17 29.06
C THR A 7 12.38 -17.84 29.76
N ASN A 8 12.85 -16.81 29.05
CA ASN A 8 12.93 -15.45 29.60
C ASN A 8 12.04 -14.45 28.84
N GLY A 9 11.34 -14.87 27.77
CA GLY A 9 10.44 -14.01 26.98
C GLY A 9 9.02 -14.55 26.77
N ALA A 10 8.78 -15.83 27.04
CA ALA A 10 7.49 -16.52 26.85
C ALA A 10 6.89 -17.09 28.16
N THR A 11 7.61 -17.03 29.28
CA THR A 11 7.14 -17.43 30.62
C THR A 11 6.61 -16.26 31.46
N MET A 12 6.09 -15.20 30.81
CA MET A 12 5.33 -14.15 31.52
C MET A 12 3.80 -14.23 31.35
N HIS A 13 3.25 -15.22 30.64
CA HIS A 13 1.79 -15.32 30.44
C HIS A 13 1.14 -16.66 30.83
N ALA A 14 1.81 -17.48 31.64
CA ALA A 14 1.18 -18.63 32.29
C ALA A 14 1.66 -18.78 33.74
N ALA A 15 1.41 -17.77 34.57
CA ALA A 15 1.47 -17.95 36.02
C ALA A 15 0.11 -18.48 36.48
N ASN A 16 0.12 -19.73 36.94
CA ASN A 16 -0.99 -20.39 37.61
C ASN A 16 -1.68 -19.47 38.61
N ALA A 17 -3.01 -19.48 38.57
CA ALA A 17 -3.90 -18.94 39.58
C ALA A 17 -3.66 -19.64 40.92
N THR A 18 -2.63 -19.24 41.66
CA THR A 18 -2.42 -19.63 43.05
C THR A 18 -1.61 -18.55 43.76
N THR A 19 -2.23 -17.96 44.79
CA THR A 19 -1.76 -16.90 45.70
C THR A 19 -1.63 -15.49 45.11
N ALA A 20 -2.75 -14.77 45.11
CA ALA A 20 -2.82 -13.33 44.89
C ALA A 20 -2.08 -12.57 46.02
N LYS A 21 -0.80 -12.25 45.81
CA LYS A 21 -0.27 -10.98 46.32
C LYS A 21 -0.98 -9.89 45.53
N THR A 22 -1.70 -9.00 46.20
CA THR A 22 -2.33 -7.81 45.60
C THR A 22 -1.32 -7.11 44.70
N ALA A 23 -1.57 -7.09 43.38
CA ALA A 23 -0.71 -6.44 42.41
C ALA A 23 -0.56 -4.96 42.78
N THR A 24 0.68 -4.51 43.02
CA THR A 24 0.97 -3.10 43.31
C THR A 24 0.92 -2.34 41.99
N THR A 25 -0.20 -1.70 41.69
CA THR A 25 -0.34 -0.72 40.60
C THR A 25 -0.46 0.69 41.20
N ALA A 26 0.02 1.69 40.47
CA ALA A 26 0.09 3.07 40.97
C ALA A 26 -0.41 4.06 39.91
N SER A 27 -0.64 5.32 40.31
CA SER A 27 -0.90 6.38 39.33
C SER A 27 0.37 6.64 38.50
N ILE A 28 0.26 7.26 37.33
CA ILE A 28 1.42 7.68 36.53
C ILE A 28 2.35 8.63 37.30
N ASN A 29 1.85 9.37 38.29
CA ASN A 29 2.68 10.19 39.18
C ASN A 29 3.50 9.33 40.16
N ASP A 30 2.92 8.21 40.61
CA ASP A 30 3.47 7.40 41.72
C ASP A 30 4.26 6.18 41.24
N ILE A 31 4.20 5.79 39.96
CA ILE A 31 5.07 4.73 39.43
C ILE A 31 6.55 5.10 39.65
N PRO A 32 7.43 4.13 39.96
CA PRO A 32 8.86 4.39 40.14
C PRO A 32 9.46 5.02 38.88
N LYS A 33 10.24 6.10 39.03
CA LYS A 33 10.90 6.78 37.92
C LYS A 33 12.40 6.85 38.12
N SER A 34 13.15 6.77 37.04
CA SER A 34 14.60 6.90 37.01
C SER A 34 15.10 7.59 35.75
N TRP A 35 16.33 8.09 35.80
CA TRP A 35 17.05 8.72 34.68
C TRP A 35 18.43 8.07 34.53
N THR A 36 18.46 6.73 34.51
CA THR A 36 19.67 5.92 34.48
C THR A 36 20.48 6.22 33.21
N PHE A 37 19.80 6.28 32.06
CA PHE A 37 20.44 6.60 30.77
C PHE A 37 21.23 7.91 30.82
N THR A 38 20.59 8.99 31.25
CA THR A 38 21.18 10.33 31.24
C THR A 38 22.14 10.58 32.40
N SER A 39 22.01 9.84 33.51
CA SER A 39 22.97 9.88 34.62
C SER A 39 24.32 9.21 34.28
N LYS A 40 24.33 8.24 33.36
CA LYS A 40 25.53 7.45 33.03
C LYS A 40 26.21 7.88 31.75
N LEU A 41 25.48 8.45 30.80
CA LEU A 41 26.00 8.81 29.48
C LEU A 41 26.26 10.34 29.38
N PRO A 42 27.18 10.80 28.51
CA PRO A 42 27.51 12.21 28.43
C PRO A 42 26.43 13.00 27.68
N PRO A 43 25.99 14.15 28.23
CA PRO A 43 25.09 15.06 27.57
C PRO A 43 25.84 15.90 26.53
N ASP A 44 25.05 16.55 25.68
CA ASP A 44 25.46 17.63 24.78
C ASP A 44 26.16 18.76 25.53
N SER A 45 27.34 19.17 25.06
CA SER A 45 28.16 20.19 25.73
C SER A 45 27.52 21.58 25.76
N LEU A 46 26.58 21.88 24.84
CA LEU A 46 25.80 23.12 24.88
C LEU A 46 24.69 23.10 25.93
N PHE A 47 24.29 21.91 26.40
CA PHE A 47 23.31 21.74 27.45
C PHE A 47 23.85 20.73 28.47
N PRO A 48 24.90 21.10 29.24
CA PRO A 48 25.55 20.17 30.15
C PRO A 48 24.65 19.77 31.32
N THR A 49 23.68 20.61 31.70
CA THR A 49 22.70 20.31 32.75
C THR A 49 21.25 20.44 32.26
N PRO A 50 20.28 19.79 32.93
CA PRO A 50 18.85 20.04 32.70
C PRO A 50 18.45 21.51 32.78
N ALA A 51 18.99 22.24 33.77
CA ALA A 51 18.66 23.65 33.99
C ALA A 51 19.08 24.54 32.81
N ASP A 52 20.20 24.25 32.16
CA ASP A 52 20.66 25.01 30.97
C ASP A 52 19.69 24.85 29.80
N SER A 53 19.22 23.63 29.56
CA SER A 53 18.18 23.35 28.57
C SER A 53 16.85 24.01 28.93
N HIS A 54 16.44 23.93 30.20
CA HIS A 54 15.17 24.48 30.67
C HIS A 54 15.10 26.02 30.51
N LYS A 55 16.16 26.73 30.88
CA LYS A 55 16.26 28.19 30.73
C LYS A 55 16.32 28.66 29.27
N THR A 56 16.72 27.77 28.35
CA THR A 56 16.81 28.11 26.94
C THR A 56 15.40 28.27 26.35
N PRO A 57 15.09 29.42 25.71
CA PRO A 57 13.84 29.62 25.00
C PRO A 57 13.60 28.51 23.97
N ARG A 58 12.35 28.05 23.84
CA ARG A 58 12.06 26.81 23.11
C ARG A 58 12.34 26.91 21.61
N ASP A 59 12.19 28.10 21.05
CA ASP A 59 12.48 28.50 19.68
C ASP A 59 13.99 28.52 19.36
N GLN A 60 14.84 28.52 20.38
CA GLN A 60 16.30 28.46 20.24
C GLN A 60 16.85 27.02 20.28
N ILE A 61 16.02 26.02 20.59
CA ILE A 61 16.39 24.60 20.48
C ILE A 61 16.22 24.18 19.01
N VAL A 62 17.23 24.52 18.20
CA VAL A 62 17.23 24.32 16.75
C VAL A 62 18.07 23.12 16.29
N PRO A 63 17.80 22.56 15.10
CA PRO A 63 18.58 21.45 14.54
C PRO A 63 20.06 21.78 14.34
N ARG A 64 20.96 20.87 14.76
CA ARG A 64 22.41 21.02 14.60
C ARG A 64 23.17 19.71 14.73
N GLN A 65 24.45 19.74 14.37
CA GLN A 65 25.38 18.66 14.72
C GLN A 65 25.70 18.71 16.21
N VAL A 66 25.68 17.54 16.86
CA VAL A 66 26.01 17.32 18.26
C VAL A 66 27.20 16.37 18.32
N ARG A 67 28.29 16.76 18.97
CA ARG A 67 29.51 15.97 19.10
C ARG A 67 29.78 15.60 20.56
N ASP A 68 30.56 14.54 20.76
CA ASP A 68 31.05 14.08 22.05
C ASP A 68 29.95 13.81 23.11
N ALA A 69 28.74 13.53 22.64
CA ALA A 69 27.56 13.31 23.46
C ALA A 69 26.71 12.15 22.93
N LEU A 70 25.87 11.58 23.80
CA LEU A 70 24.91 10.53 23.45
C LEU A 70 23.45 10.99 23.50
N PHE A 71 23.19 12.18 24.05
CA PHE A 71 21.86 12.80 24.08
C PHE A 71 21.95 14.31 24.31
N THR A 72 20.83 14.98 24.12
CA THR A 72 20.62 16.37 24.56
C THR A 72 19.43 16.42 25.50
N TRP A 73 19.55 17.15 26.62
CA TRP A 73 18.38 17.51 27.44
C TRP A 73 17.44 18.41 26.63
N VAL A 74 16.18 18.01 26.47
CA VAL A 74 15.20 18.77 25.67
C VAL A 74 13.81 18.52 26.24
N ARG A 75 13.10 19.58 26.64
CA ARG A 75 11.68 19.48 27.02
C ARG A 75 10.77 19.42 25.78
N PRO A 76 9.63 18.70 25.86
CA PRO A 76 8.56 18.79 24.87
C PRO A 76 8.11 20.23 24.61
N GLU A 77 7.57 20.47 23.40
CA GLU A 77 6.78 21.68 23.15
C GLU A 77 5.43 21.55 23.86
N LYS A 78 4.95 22.67 24.41
CA LYS A 78 3.64 22.72 25.05
C LYS A 78 2.56 22.36 24.03
N ALA A 79 1.75 21.37 24.36
CA ALA A 79 0.56 20.99 23.63
C ALA A 79 -0.63 21.86 24.10
N GLU A 80 -1.18 22.65 23.19
CA GLU A 80 -2.41 23.42 23.45
C GLU A 80 -3.64 22.53 23.26
N ARG A 81 -4.49 22.45 24.30
CA ARG A 81 -5.74 21.66 24.32
C ARG A 81 -5.56 20.23 23.77
N PRO A 82 -4.62 19.43 24.31
CA PRO A 82 -4.44 18.06 23.85
C PRO A 82 -5.68 17.22 24.15
N GLU A 83 -6.04 16.33 23.23
CA GLU A 83 -7.16 15.41 23.40
C GLU A 83 -6.67 13.97 23.39
N LEU A 84 -6.94 13.21 24.46
CA LEU A 84 -6.63 11.79 24.51
C LEU A 84 -7.62 11.03 23.61
N LEU A 85 -7.12 10.34 22.59
CA LEU A 85 -7.97 9.56 21.67
C LEU A 85 -8.09 8.09 22.08
N ALA A 86 -6.99 7.48 22.53
CA ALA A 86 -6.96 6.08 22.92
C ALA A 86 -5.79 5.77 23.85
N VAL A 87 -5.96 4.73 24.68
CA VAL A 87 -4.93 4.21 25.61
C VAL A 87 -4.93 2.68 25.54
N SER A 88 -3.75 2.06 25.48
CA SER A 88 -3.64 0.59 25.52
C SER A 88 -3.73 0.09 26.96
N PRO A 89 -4.74 -0.72 27.33
CA PRO A 89 -4.82 -1.32 28.66
C PRO A 89 -3.66 -2.31 28.91
N ALA A 90 -3.16 -2.97 27.87
CA ALA A 90 -2.00 -3.85 28.00
C ALA A 90 -0.74 -3.04 28.34
N ALA A 91 -0.53 -1.88 27.70
CA ALA A 91 0.58 -1.00 28.01
C ALA A 91 0.55 -0.47 29.45
N MET A 92 -0.63 -0.11 29.96
CA MET A 92 -0.78 0.32 31.35
C MET A 92 -0.33 -0.78 32.34
N ARG A 93 -0.75 -2.03 32.09
CA ARG A 93 -0.32 -3.17 32.91
C ARG A 93 1.19 -3.37 32.87
N ASP A 94 1.81 -3.26 31.70
CA ASP A 94 3.26 -3.43 31.54
C ASP A 94 4.07 -2.33 32.22
N LEU A 95 3.55 -1.11 32.29
CA LEU A 95 4.16 0.00 33.03
C LEU A 95 3.81 0.01 34.53
N GLY A 96 2.88 -0.85 34.98
CA GLY A 96 2.40 -0.87 36.36
C GLY A 96 1.47 0.29 36.71
N ILE A 97 0.86 0.93 35.70
CA ILE A 97 -0.11 2.02 35.86
C ILE A 97 -1.49 1.42 36.17
N ARG A 98 -2.18 1.97 37.16
CA ARG A 98 -3.50 1.54 37.63
C ARG A 98 -4.61 1.86 36.62
N GLU A 99 -5.53 0.93 36.38
CA GLU A 99 -6.74 1.17 35.58
C GLU A 99 -7.57 2.32 36.16
N GLY A 100 -8.09 3.19 35.31
CA GLY A 100 -8.78 4.43 35.66
C GLY A 100 -7.87 5.66 35.68
N ASP A 101 -6.55 5.49 35.77
CA ASP A 101 -5.60 6.61 35.77
C ASP A 101 -5.56 7.33 34.42
N GLU A 102 -5.90 6.63 33.33
CA GLU A 102 -6.03 7.18 31.98
C GLU A 102 -7.07 8.30 31.85
N LYS A 103 -7.98 8.42 32.83
CA LYS A 103 -9.02 9.45 32.89
C LYS A 103 -8.60 10.69 33.67
N THR A 104 -7.41 10.68 34.27
CA THR A 104 -6.91 11.79 35.07
C THR A 104 -6.27 12.86 34.20
N GLU A 105 -6.36 14.11 34.64
CA GLU A 105 -5.70 15.23 33.96
C GLU A 105 -4.17 15.05 33.97
N ASP A 106 -3.62 14.52 35.06
CA ASP A 106 -2.19 14.26 35.18
C ASP A 106 -1.67 13.26 34.15
N PHE A 107 -2.45 12.22 33.84
CA PHE A 107 -2.12 11.28 32.77
C PHE A 107 -2.09 12.00 31.43
N LEU A 108 -3.17 12.72 31.07
CA LEU A 108 -3.25 13.49 29.82
C LEU A 108 -2.07 14.47 29.68
N GLN A 109 -1.80 15.28 30.71
CA GLN A 109 -0.74 16.28 30.66
C GLN A 109 0.65 15.64 30.59
N THR A 110 0.85 14.46 31.18
CA THR A 110 2.11 13.71 31.07
C THR A 110 2.30 13.16 29.67
N VAL A 111 1.31 12.46 29.11
CA VAL A 111 1.43 11.84 27.77
C VAL A 111 1.36 12.86 26.62
N ALA A 112 0.85 14.07 26.88
CA ALA A 112 0.94 15.22 25.97
C ALA A 112 2.28 15.98 26.08
N GLY A 113 3.12 15.67 27.08
CA GLY A 113 4.42 16.32 27.30
C GLY A 113 4.36 17.66 28.03
N ASN A 114 3.19 18.06 28.56
CA ASN A 114 3.00 19.30 29.30
C ASN A 114 3.46 19.20 30.76
N LYS A 115 3.34 18.02 31.39
CA LYS A 115 3.79 17.76 32.76
C LYS A 115 5.12 17.02 32.75
N LEU A 116 6.17 17.68 33.26
CA LEU A 116 7.51 17.08 33.40
C LEU A 116 7.62 16.32 34.72
N GLN A 117 7.38 15.02 34.66
CA GLN A 117 7.45 14.15 35.84
C GLN A 117 8.87 14.15 36.44
N GLY A 118 8.98 14.38 37.75
CA GLY A 118 10.25 14.37 38.50
C GLY A 118 11.12 15.63 38.37
N TRP A 119 10.65 16.66 37.66
CA TRP A 119 11.31 17.97 37.56
C TRP A 119 10.68 18.95 38.55
N ASP A 120 11.52 19.62 39.34
CA ASP A 120 11.13 20.77 40.17
C ASP A 120 11.45 22.05 39.41
N GLU A 121 10.42 22.69 38.87
CA GLU A 121 10.56 23.89 38.02
C GLU A 121 11.04 25.12 38.80
N GLU A 122 10.72 25.22 40.09
CA GLU A 122 11.16 26.34 40.93
C GLU A 122 12.64 26.22 41.29
N LYS A 123 13.10 25.00 41.60
CA LYS A 123 14.51 24.75 41.95
C LYS A 123 15.40 24.50 40.75
N LEU A 124 14.82 24.18 39.59
CA LEU A 124 15.53 23.76 38.39
C LEU A 124 16.40 22.51 38.62
N GLU A 125 15.84 21.55 39.34
CA GLU A 125 16.50 20.30 39.74
C GLU A 125 15.59 19.08 39.52
N GLY A 126 16.20 17.89 39.46
CA GLY A 126 15.50 16.62 39.36
C GLY A 126 15.65 15.94 38.00
N GLY A 127 14.72 15.04 37.71
CA GLY A 127 14.67 14.29 36.47
C GLY A 127 14.16 15.13 35.30
N TYR A 128 14.73 14.94 34.11
CA TYR A 128 14.43 15.81 32.96
C TYR A 128 14.36 15.05 31.63
N PRO A 129 13.56 15.51 30.64
CA PRO A 129 13.46 14.82 29.36
C PRO A 129 14.69 15.00 28.46
N TRP A 130 14.92 14.03 27.56
CA TRP A 130 16.08 14.01 26.65
C TRP A 130 15.74 13.48 25.26
N ALA A 131 16.62 13.77 24.29
CA ALA A 131 16.57 13.23 22.94
C ALA A 131 17.92 12.57 22.61
N GLN A 132 17.92 11.34 22.07
CA GLN A 132 19.14 10.58 21.82
C GLN A 132 19.88 11.01 20.54
N CYS A 133 21.21 11.00 20.59
CA CYS A 133 22.08 11.24 19.44
C CYS A 133 22.51 9.90 18.81
N TYR A 134 22.21 9.73 17.53
CA TYR A 134 22.67 8.59 16.73
C TYR A 134 22.82 8.97 15.26
N GLY A 135 23.38 8.07 14.46
CA GLY A 135 23.46 8.16 12.99
C GLY A 135 22.97 6.87 12.38
N GLY A 136 23.18 6.66 11.08
CA GLY A 136 22.75 5.40 10.47
C GLY A 136 23.03 5.30 8.98
N PHE A 137 22.92 4.08 8.48
CA PHE A 137 22.93 3.77 7.06
C PHE A 137 21.49 3.69 6.56
N GLN A 138 21.11 4.64 5.73
CA GLN A 138 19.80 4.68 5.09
C GLN A 138 19.91 4.10 3.68
N PHE A 139 19.14 3.04 3.40
CA PHE A 139 19.21 2.29 2.13
C PHE A 139 20.63 1.83 1.76
N GLY A 140 21.47 1.56 2.76
CA GLY A 140 22.85 1.14 2.59
C GLY A 140 23.87 2.28 2.46
N GLN A 141 23.43 3.54 2.37
CA GLN A 141 24.28 4.73 2.29
C GLN A 141 24.43 5.42 3.64
N TRP A 142 25.59 6.01 3.93
CA TRP A 142 25.82 6.71 5.19
C TRP A 142 25.02 8.01 5.24
N ALA A 143 24.10 8.14 6.20
CA ALA A 143 23.24 9.32 6.34
C ALA A 143 23.76 10.36 7.35
N SER A 144 25.00 10.22 7.81
CA SER A 144 25.60 11.07 8.85
C SER A 144 24.81 11.03 10.17
N GLN A 145 24.87 12.11 10.96
CA GLN A 145 24.10 12.26 12.19
C GLN A 145 22.60 12.37 11.88
N LEU A 146 21.84 11.54 12.59
CA LEU A 146 20.39 11.55 12.71
C LEU A 146 20.05 11.95 14.16
N GLY A 147 19.44 11.06 14.92
CA GLY A 147 19.02 11.26 16.31
C GLY A 147 17.50 11.29 16.44
N ASP A 148 17.03 11.44 17.67
CA ASP A 148 15.60 11.56 17.98
C ASP A 148 15.06 12.91 17.49
N GLY A 149 14.85 13.05 16.18
CA GLY A 149 14.48 14.31 15.53
C GLY A 149 13.03 14.74 15.72
N ARG A 150 12.19 13.88 16.28
CA ARG A 150 10.79 14.16 16.63
C ARG A 150 10.34 13.33 17.80
N ALA A 151 11.28 12.89 18.63
CA ALA A 151 11.01 12.04 19.76
C ALA A 151 11.75 12.58 20.99
N ILE A 152 11.11 12.52 22.15
CA ILE A 152 11.66 13.03 23.41
C ILE A 152 11.33 12.01 24.50
N SER A 153 12.35 11.41 25.10
CA SER A 153 12.23 10.51 26.23
C SER A 153 11.97 11.30 27.51
N LEU A 154 10.99 10.88 28.31
CA LEU A 154 10.58 11.59 29.53
C LEU A 154 11.32 11.07 30.76
N PHE A 155 11.24 9.76 30.98
CA PHE A 155 11.82 9.05 32.11
C PHE A 155 11.86 7.54 31.82
N GLU A 156 12.64 6.82 32.60
CA GLU A 156 12.56 5.37 32.71
C GLU A 156 11.69 4.99 33.91
N THR A 157 10.99 3.86 33.83
CA THR A 157 10.19 3.30 34.93
C THR A 157 10.41 1.79 35.00
N THR A 158 10.40 1.24 36.21
CA THR A 158 10.48 -0.21 36.45
C THR A 158 9.16 -0.67 37.02
N ASN A 159 8.51 -1.61 36.34
CA ASN A 159 7.29 -2.21 36.84
C ASN A 159 7.60 -2.99 38.12
N PRO A 160 7.02 -2.63 39.28
CA PRO A 160 7.36 -3.25 40.56
C PRO A 160 6.96 -4.72 40.64
N ASN A 161 6.00 -5.17 39.83
CA ASN A 161 5.52 -6.55 39.84
C ASN A 161 6.39 -7.46 38.96
N THR A 162 6.88 -6.96 37.82
CA THR A 162 7.65 -7.77 36.84
C THR A 162 9.16 -7.54 36.92
N GLY A 163 9.60 -6.44 37.53
CA GLY A 163 10.99 -6.00 37.56
C GLY A 163 11.52 -5.49 36.21
N VAL A 164 10.68 -5.42 35.17
CA VAL A 164 11.09 -4.98 33.84
C VAL A 164 11.16 -3.45 33.80
N ARG A 165 12.30 -2.92 33.34
CA ARG A 165 12.50 -1.48 33.10
C ARG A 165 12.10 -1.10 31.68
N TYR A 166 11.44 0.05 31.55
CA TYR A 166 11.05 0.66 30.29
C TYR A 166 11.42 2.14 30.25
N GLU A 167 11.79 2.65 29.08
CA GLU A 167 11.97 4.07 28.79
C GLU A 167 10.74 4.59 28.05
N LEU A 168 10.05 5.59 28.62
CA LEU A 168 8.86 6.22 28.02
C LEU A 168 9.28 7.42 27.17
N GLN A 169 8.80 7.46 25.92
CA GLN A 169 9.17 8.44 24.91
C GLN A 169 7.91 8.98 24.20
N LEU A 170 7.88 10.29 23.94
CA LEU A 170 6.83 10.94 23.17
C LEU A 170 7.32 11.17 21.73
N LYS A 171 6.62 10.60 20.75
CA LYS A 171 6.86 10.86 19.32
C LYS A 171 5.90 11.93 18.83
N GLY A 172 6.41 12.99 18.21
CA GLY A 172 5.64 14.17 17.75
C GLY A 172 5.67 15.36 18.72
N ALA A 173 6.45 15.28 19.79
CA ALA A 173 6.48 16.25 20.89
C ALA A 173 7.27 17.55 20.60
N GLY A 174 7.71 17.78 19.36
CA GLY A 174 8.38 19.00 18.93
C GLY A 174 9.83 18.83 18.48
N LEU A 175 10.46 19.96 18.14
CA LEU A 175 11.81 20.02 17.58
C LEU A 175 12.89 19.59 18.56
N THR A 176 13.95 18.98 18.08
CA THR A 176 15.14 18.66 18.86
C THR A 176 16.37 19.10 18.04
N PRO A 177 17.58 19.10 18.62
CA PRO A 177 18.81 19.28 17.85
C PRO A 177 18.96 18.27 16.69
N TYR A 178 18.18 17.20 16.69
CA TYR A 178 18.25 16.11 15.73
C TYR A 178 17.18 16.18 14.62
N SER A 179 16.30 17.19 14.62
CA SER A 179 15.20 17.26 13.64
C SER A 179 15.65 17.50 12.19
N ARG A 180 16.92 17.88 11.98
CA ARG A 180 17.48 18.26 10.68
C ARG A 180 16.64 19.34 9.99
N PHE A 181 15.88 18.96 8.98
CA PHE A 181 14.99 19.82 8.20
C PHE A 181 13.50 19.59 8.50
N ALA A 182 13.18 18.64 9.40
CA ALA A 182 11.81 18.30 9.76
C ALA A 182 11.29 19.18 10.90
N ASP A 183 9.98 19.22 11.06
CA ASP A 183 9.25 20.05 12.02
C ASP A 183 9.16 19.49 13.45
N GLY A 184 9.71 18.30 13.70
CA GLY A 184 9.61 17.65 15.02
C GLY A 184 8.22 17.10 15.36
N LYS A 185 7.27 17.11 14.42
CA LYS A 185 5.88 16.70 14.63
C LYS A 185 5.56 15.33 14.00
N ALA A 186 4.52 14.68 14.52
CA ALA A 186 3.90 13.50 13.94
C ALA A 186 2.46 13.83 13.53
N VAL A 187 1.96 13.17 12.49
CA VAL A 187 0.58 13.32 12.01
C VAL A 187 -0.30 12.22 12.57
N LEU A 188 -1.61 12.48 12.69
CA LEU A 188 -2.56 11.55 13.28
C LEU A 188 -2.57 10.18 12.58
N ARG A 189 -2.66 10.13 11.23
CA ARG A 189 -2.57 8.86 10.48
C ARG A 189 -1.39 7.98 10.88
N SER A 190 -0.18 8.57 10.98
CA SER A 190 1.05 7.81 11.29
C SER A 190 1.05 7.34 12.74
N SER A 191 0.44 8.15 13.61
CA SER A 191 0.34 7.90 15.04
C SER A 191 -0.64 6.77 15.34
N ILE A 192 -1.79 6.72 14.64
CA ILE A 192 -2.75 5.60 14.69
C ILE A 192 -2.08 4.29 14.28
N ARG A 193 -1.35 4.31 13.15
CA ARG A 193 -0.65 3.11 12.64
C ARG A 193 0.37 2.58 13.64
N GLU A 194 1.22 3.45 14.19
CA GLU A 194 2.24 3.08 15.19
C GLU A 194 1.59 2.59 16.49
N PHE A 195 0.51 3.24 16.95
CA PHE A 195 -0.22 2.85 18.16
C PHE A 195 -0.78 1.42 18.03
N VAL A 196 -1.49 1.11 16.95
CA VAL A 196 -2.11 -0.21 16.75
C VAL A 196 -1.07 -1.30 16.49
N VAL A 197 -0.09 -1.07 15.62
CA VAL A 197 0.88 -2.13 15.25
C VAL A 197 1.80 -2.52 16.40
N SER A 198 2.17 -1.56 17.26
CA SER A 198 3.02 -1.83 18.43
C SER A 198 2.39 -2.88 19.35
N GLU A 199 1.09 -2.74 19.61
CA GLU A 199 0.35 -3.67 20.48
C GLU A 199 -0.03 -4.96 19.75
N ALA A 200 -0.33 -4.90 18.44
CA ALA A 200 -0.58 -6.09 17.64
C ALA A 200 0.64 -7.01 17.59
N LEU A 201 1.84 -6.48 17.32
CA LEU A 201 3.08 -7.26 17.30
C LEU A 201 3.36 -7.89 18.66
N ASN A 202 3.18 -7.13 19.75
CA ASN A 202 3.35 -7.65 21.09
C ASN A 202 2.40 -8.83 21.37
N SER A 203 1.14 -8.71 20.99
CA SER A 203 0.11 -9.74 21.21
C SER A 203 0.32 -10.98 20.34
N LEU A 204 0.95 -10.83 19.17
CA LEU A 204 1.46 -11.94 18.35
C LEU A 204 2.73 -12.59 18.93
N GLY A 205 3.28 -12.05 20.03
CA GLY A 205 4.54 -12.51 20.63
C GLY A 205 5.78 -12.08 19.85
N ILE A 206 5.66 -11.08 18.97
CA ILE A 206 6.77 -10.48 18.22
C ILE A 206 7.37 -9.36 19.07
N PRO A 207 8.68 -9.42 19.42
CA PRO A 207 9.31 -8.35 20.19
C PRO A 207 9.17 -7.00 19.48
N SER A 208 8.61 -6.02 20.18
CA SER A 208 8.24 -4.72 19.60
C SER A 208 8.35 -3.63 20.65
N THR A 209 8.57 -2.38 20.22
CA THR A 209 8.19 -1.24 21.05
C THR A 209 6.69 -1.26 21.29
N ARG A 210 6.27 -0.64 22.38
CA ARG A 210 4.89 -0.63 22.85
C ARG A 210 4.33 0.78 22.81
N ALA A 211 3.01 0.91 22.74
CA ALA A 211 2.35 2.20 22.65
C ALA A 211 1.35 2.36 23.80
N LEU A 212 1.59 3.35 24.66
CA LEU A 212 0.75 3.67 25.80
C LEU A 212 -0.49 4.43 25.38
N SER A 213 -0.32 5.53 24.63
CA SER A 213 -1.44 6.40 24.28
C SER A 213 -1.29 7.08 22.93
N LEU A 214 -2.44 7.50 22.39
CA LEU A 214 -2.59 8.34 21.21
C LEU A 214 -3.27 9.65 21.62
N THR A 215 -2.58 10.77 21.42
CA THR A 215 -3.06 12.11 21.78
C THR A 215 -3.14 12.99 20.54
N LEU A 216 -4.32 13.55 20.26
CA LEU A 216 -4.54 14.53 19.19
C LEU A 216 -4.10 15.92 19.64
N LEU A 217 -3.53 16.68 18.71
CA LEU A 217 -3.19 18.10 18.88
C LEU A 217 -4.04 18.94 17.90
N PRO A 218 -5.26 19.38 18.29
CA PRO A 218 -6.21 20.02 17.37
C PRO A 218 -5.67 21.28 16.68
N GLU A 219 -4.88 22.06 17.43
CA GLU A 219 -4.28 23.33 17.00
C GLU A 219 -3.01 23.17 16.16
N VAL A 220 -2.41 21.98 16.16
CA VAL A 220 -1.18 21.72 15.43
C VAL A 220 -1.54 21.23 14.04
N LYS A 221 -1.26 22.03 13.02
CA LYS A 221 -1.36 21.65 11.61
C LYS A 221 0.02 21.30 11.08
N VAL A 222 0.16 20.11 10.52
CA VAL A 222 1.42 19.56 10.07
C VAL A 222 1.36 19.39 8.56
N ARG A 223 2.34 19.94 7.83
CA ARG A 223 2.42 19.80 6.38
C ARG A 223 3.23 18.55 6.01
N ARG A 224 2.60 17.63 5.28
CA ARG A 224 3.25 16.52 4.56
C ARG A 224 2.90 16.66 3.08
N GLU A 225 2.41 15.61 2.45
CA GLU A 225 1.78 15.69 1.12
C GLU A 225 0.50 16.54 1.16
N THR A 226 -0.19 16.53 2.31
CA THR A 226 -1.34 17.38 2.61
C THR A 226 -1.18 18.04 3.99
N ILE A 227 -2.09 18.94 4.35
CA ILE A 227 -2.15 19.47 5.72
C ILE A 227 -2.93 18.49 6.57
N GLU A 228 -2.29 17.99 7.63
CA GLU A 228 -2.81 16.94 8.49
C GLU A 228 -2.82 17.40 9.95
N PRO A 229 -3.72 16.84 10.79
CA PRO A 229 -3.71 17.11 12.22
C PRO A 229 -2.46 16.51 12.88
N GLY A 230 -1.83 17.28 13.76
CA GLY A 230 -0.74 16.82 14.60
C GLY A 230 -1.21 15.85 15.67
N ALA A 231 -0.33 14.93 16.05
CA ALA A 231 -0.58 13.99 17.15
C ALA A 231 0.71 13.63 17.88
N ILE A 232 0.56 13.10 19.10
CA ILE A 232 1.61 12.51 19.90
C ILE A 232 1.27 11.04 20.16
N VAL A 233 2.25 10.16 19.96
CA VAL A 233 2.21 8.79 20.49
C VAL A 233 3.14 8.71 21.69
N ALA A 234 2.60 8.38 22.86
CA ALA A 234 3.41 7.98 23.99
C ALA A 234 3.77 6.50 23.80
N ARG A 235 5.05 6.23 23.57
CA ARG A 235 5.60 4.90 23.27
C ARG A 235 6.67 4.53 24.28
N PHE A 236 6.85 3.25 24.54
CA PHE A 236 7.86 2.78 25.48
C PHE A 236 8.54 1.49 25.03
N ALA A 237 9.76 1.27 25.51
CA ALA A 237 10.58 0.11 25.18
C ALA A 237 11.58 -0.16 26.30
N GLN A 238 12.08 -1.40 26.43
CA GLN A 238 13.17 -1.68 27.38
C GLN A 238 14.47 -0.93 27.01
N SER A 239 14.63 -0.57 25.74
CA SER A 239 15.74 0.27 25.27
C SER A 239 15.44 0.83 23.88
N TRP A 240 15.69 2.12 23.70
CA TRP A 240 15.63 2.81 22.40
C TRP A 240 16.96 2.82 21.63
N LEU A 241 18.01 2.21 22.19
CA LEU A 241 19.32 2.12 21.55
C LEU A 241 19.30 1.23 20.29
N ARG A 242 20.01 1.69 19.27
CA ARG A 242 20.06 1.14 17.91
C ARG A 242 21.50 0.82 17.49
N ILE A 243 21.66 0.06 16.41
CA ILE A 243 22.97 -0.09 15.74
C ILE A 243 23.51 1.28 15.31
N GLY A 244 22.61 2.19 14.90
CA GLY A 244 22.91 3.58 14.57
C GLY A 244 23.67 4.39 15.63
N ASN A 245 23.46 4.11 16.93
CA ASN A 245 24.21 4.78 18.00
C ASN A 245 25.71 4.43 17.90
N PHE A 246 26.04 3.16 17.62
CA PHE A 246 27.42 2.73 17.40
C PHE A 246 27.97 3.15 16.04
N ASP A 247 27.15 3.21 14.99
CA ASP A 247 27.57 3.67 13.67
C ASP A 247 28.12 5.10 13.71
N LEU A 248 27.44 6.01 14.40
CA LEU A 248 27.86 7.41 14.53
C LEU A 248 29.20 7.55 15.25
N LEU A 249 29.35 6.91 16.41
CA LEU A 249 30.60 6.95 17.16
C LEU A 249 31.75 6.34 16.36
N ARG A 250 31.48 5.25 15.63
CA ARG A 250 32.48 4.62 14.76
C ARG A 250 32.90 5.54 13.62
N ALA A 251 31.94 6.20 12.96
CA ALA A 251 32.22 7.14 11.88
C ALA A 251 33.06 8.34 12.36
N ARG A 252 32.92 8.73 13.63
CA ARG A 252 33.71 9.79 14.28
C ARG A 252 35.04 9.32 14.88
N GLY A 253 35.30 8.01 14.90
CA GLY A 253 36.49 7.45 15.52
C GLY A 253 36.50 7.44 17.05
N ASP A 254 35.35 7.66 17.70
CA ASP A 254 35.25 7.80 19.15
C ASP A 254 35.19 6.44 19.88
N ARG A 255 36.37 5.87 20.11
CA ARG A 255 36.50 4.56 20.77
C ARG A 255 36.12 4.60 22.25
N ASN A 256 36.26 5.75 22.90
CA ASN A 256 35.97 5.88 24.32
C ASN A 256 34.45 5.84 24.55
N LEU A 257 33.68 6.61 23.77
CA LEU A 257 32.22 6.53 23.84
C LEU A 257 31.67 5.19 23.38
N ILE A 258 32.30 4.53 22.39
CA ILE A 258 31.90 3.15 22.02
C ILE A 258 32.01 2.21 23.23
N ARG A 259 33.14 2.26 23.95
CA ARG A 259 33.33 1.40 25.14
C ARG A 259 32.35 1.75 26.24
N LYS A 260 32.12 3.05 26.49
CA LYS A 260 31.18 3.54 27.51
C LYS A 260 29.74 3.11 27.20
N LEU A 261 29.29 3.32 25.96
CA LEU A 261 27.97 2.89 25.51
C LEU A 261 27.81 1.37 25.57
N ALA A 262 28.80 0.59 25.11
CA ALA A 262 28.74 -0.87 25.18
C ALA A 262 28.69 -1.38 26.63
N THR A 263 29.35 -0.69 27.56
CA THR A 263 29.31 -1.02 28.99
C THR A 263 27.93 -0.74 29.57
N TYR A 264 27.34 0.43 29.27
CA TYR A 264 25.96 0.75 29.64
C TYR A 264 24.96 -0.28 29.09
N VAL A 265 25.10 -0.67 27.82
CA VAL A 265 24.21 -1.67 27.22
C VAL A 265 24.30 -3.02 27.96
N ALA A 266 25.50 -3.48 28.31
CA ALA A 266 25.64 -4.73 29.05
C ALA A 266 25.08 -4.64 30.48
N GLU A 267 25.49 -3.62 31.24
CA GLU A 267 25.18 -3.50 32.66
C GLU A 267 23.74 -3.09 32.91
N ASP A 268 23.25 -2.07 32.19
CA ASP A 268 21.96 -1.47 32.45
C ASP A 268 20.86 -1.99 31.54
N VAL A 269 21.15 -2.30 30.27
CA VAL A 269 20.12 -2.76 29.31
C VAL A 269 19.95 -4.28 29.36
N PHE A 270 21.04 -5.04 29.45
CA PHE A 270 21.00 -6.50 29.56
C PHE A 270 21.16 -7.04 30.99
N GLY A 271 21.27 -6.15 31.99
CA GLY A 271 21.22 -6.51 33.41
C GLY A 271 22.51 -7.11 33.97
N GLY A 272 23.65 -6.87 33.32
CA GLY A 272 24.98 -7.32 33.80
C GLY A 272 25.75 -8.14 32.77
N TRP A 273 27.05 -8.29 32.97
CA TRP A 273 27.91 -9.08 32.09
C TRP A 273 27.67 -10.59 32.25
N GLU A 274 27.25 -11.01 33.43
CA GLU A 274 27.04 -12.39 33.85
C GLU A 274 25.76 -12.97 33.25
N THR A 275 24.79 -12.10 32.92
CA THR A 275 23.53 -12.49 32.25
C THR A 275 23.75 -12.84 30.78
N LEU A 276 24.80 -12.28 30.16
CA LEU A 276 25.10 -12.45 28.75
C LEU A 276 25.59 -13.88 28.47
N PRO A 277 24.98 -14.58 27.50
CA PRO A 277 25.40 -15.92 27.13
C PRO A 277 26.83 -15.95 26.58
N GLY A 278 27.56 -17.00 26.95
CA GLY A 278 28.93 -17.27 26.52
C GLY A 278 29.06 -17.69 25.07
N ARG A 279 30.31 -18.02 24.72
CA ARG A 279 30.68 -18.66 23.46
C ARG A 279 30.03 -20.05 23.37
N LEU A 280 29.60 -20.43 22.17
CA LEU A 280 29.20 -21.81 21.89
C LEU A 280 30.39 -22.76 22.02
N GLU A 281 30.14 -23.99 22.47
CA GLU A 281 31.19 -25.02 22.54
C GLU A 281 31.73 -25.35 21.14
N ASN A 282 30.84 -25.43 20.15
CA ASN A 282 31.20 -25.58 18.74
C ASN A 282 30.63 -24.42 17.89
N PRO A 283 31.32 -23.26 17.83
CA PRO A 283 30.82 -22.08 17.12
C PRO A 283 30.88 -22.20 15.59
N ASP A 284 31.64 -23.15 15.05
CA ASP A 284 31.67 -23.44 13.61
C ASP A 284 30.48 -24.30 13.18
N LYS A 285 29.85 -25.00 14.13
CA LYS A 285 28.63 -25.79 13.92
C LYS A 285 27.57 -25.49 14.98
N PRO A 286 26.94 -24.30 14.94
CA PRO A 286 26.01 -23.88 15.99
C PRO A 286 24.82 -24.83 16.23
N LYS A 287 24.35 -25.54 15.19
CA LYS A 287 23.27 -26.52 15.30
C LYS A 287 23.63 -27.76 16.12
N GLU A 288 24.90 -28.17 16.09
CA GLU A 288 25.43 -29.33 16.80
C GLU A 288 25.95 -28.96 18.20
N SER A 289 26.05 -27.66 18.52
CA SER A 289 26.58 -27.18 19.80
C SER A 289 25.54 -27.32 20.92
N ALA A 290 26.00 -27.51 22.16
CA ALA A 290 25.17 -27.29 23.34
C ALA A 290 24.81 -25.80 23.48
N PRO A 291 23.70 -25.46 24.18
CA PRO A 291 23.37 -24.07 24.50
C PRO A 291 24.54 -23.34 25.18
N PRO A 292 24.71 -22.03 24.94
CA PRO A 292 25.81 -21.28 25.52
C PRO A 292 25.71 -21.23 27.06
N LYS A 293 26.86 -21.35 27.74
CA LYS A 293 26.96 -21.21 29.19
C LYS A 293 26.55 -19.79 29.63
N ARG A 294 26.08 -19.63 30.86
CA ARG A 294 25.72 -18.34 31.49
C ARG A 294 26.52 -18.14 32.79
N ASN A 295 26.36 -16.98 33.42
CA ASN A 295 27.06 -16.59 34.66
C ASN A 295 28.58 -16.53 34.47
N ILE A 296 29.02 -15.99 33.34
CA ILE A 296 30.44 -15.89 32.98
C ILE A 296 30.98 -14.53 33.47
N PRO A 297 32.06 -14.52 34.27
CA PRO A 297 32.66 -13.30 34.78
C PRO A 297 33.00 -12.28 33.68
N ALA A 298 32.90 -11.00 33.99
CA ALA A 298 33.17 -9.92 33.02
C ALA A 298 34.62 -9.93 32.47
N ASP A 299 35.59 -10.38 33.24
CA ASP A 299 37.01 -10.47 32.90
C ASP A 299 37.40 -11.76 32.16
N ALA A 300 36.48 -12.74 32.08
CA ALA A 300 36.73 -13.98 31.38
C ALA A 300 36.89 -13.78 29.87
N VAL A 301 37.82 -14.55 29.29
CA VAL A 301 38.05 -14.66 27.85
C VAL A 301 37.86 -16.12 27.44
N GLU A 302 37.00 -16.35 26.47
CA GLU A 302 36.63 -17.68 26.01
C GLU A 302 37.22 -18.00 24.63
N GLY A 303 37.52 -19.27 24.38
CA GLY A 303 38.02 -19.74 23.09
C GLY A 303 39.54 -19.62 22.91
N PRO A 304 40.08 -20.19 21.82
CA PRO A 304 41.52 -20.19 21.54
C PRO A 304 42.00 -18.80 21.06
N PRO A 305 43.30 -18.47 21.16
CA PRO A 305 43.85 -17.12 20.95
C PRO A 305 43.41 -16.42 19.65
N GLU A 306 43.30 -17.16 18.55
CA GLU A 306 42.92 -16.64 17.23
C GLU A 306 41.41 -16.31 17.10
N SER A 307 40.60 -16.78 18.04
CA SER A 307 39.16 -16.47 18.15
C SER A 307 38.76 -16.14 19.58
N ALA A 308 39.67 -15.55 20.36
CA ALA A 308 39.44 -15.20 21.75
C ALA A 308 38.28 -14.20 21.87
N GLU A 309 37.28 -14.55 22.67
CA GLU A 309 36.05 -13.80 22.87
C GLU A 309 36.02 -13.20 24.27
N ASN A 310 35.97 -11.88 24.35
CA ASN A 310 35.79 -11.18 25.61
C ASN A 310 34.31 -10.84 25.83
N ARG A 311 34.01 -10.18 26.96
CA ARG A 311 32.66 -9.72 27.31
C ARG A 311 31.93 -8.91 26.23
N PHE A 312 32.64 -8.11 25.42
CA PHE A 312 32.01 -7.35 24.34
C PHE A 312 31.61 -8.23 23.14
N THR A 313 32.32 -9.33 22.90
CA THR A 313 31.91 -10.33 21.93
C THR A 313 30.64 -11.05 22.39
N ARG A 314 30.53 -11.37 23.69
CA ARG A 314 29.30 -11.94 24.27
C ARG A 314 28.10 -11.00 24.12
N LEU A 315 28.30 -9.70 24.40
CA LEU A 315 27.29 -8.67 24.15
C LEU A 315 26.84 -8.63 22.68
N TYR A 316 27.80 -8.65 21.75
CA TYR A 316 27.50 -8.68 20.32
C TYR A 316 26.68 -9.92 19.92
N ARG A 317 27.05 -11.11 20.41
CA ARG A 317 26.29 -12.35 20.16
C ARG A 317 24.86 -12.25 20.67
N GLU A 318 24.63 -11.69 21.87
CA GLU A 318 23.28 -11.51 22.40
C GLU A 318 22.41 -10.61 21.50
N ILE A 319 22.96 -9.48 21.05
CA ILE A 319 22.27 -8.57 20.12
C ILE A 319 21.90 -9.31 18.81
N VAL A 320 22.83 -10.11 18.29
CA VAL A 320 22.62 -10.90 17.06
C VAL A 320 21.54 -11.96 17.24
N ARG A 321 21.60 -12.74 18.31
CA ARG A 321 20.61 -13.80 18.61
C ARG A 321 19.20 -13.21 18.74
N ARG A 322 19.04 -12.09 19.45
CA ARG A 322 17.75 -11.41 19.61
C ARG A 322 17.18 -10.93 18.28
N ASN A 323 18.00 -10.30 17.45
CA ASN A 323 17.58 -9.86 16.13
C ASN A 323 17.21 -11.04 15.21
N ALA A 324 17.93 -12.16 15.29
CA ALA A 324 17.61 -13.39 14.56
C ALA A 324 16.23 -13.95 14.95
N LEU A 325 15.91 -13.97 16.25
CA LEU A 325 14.60 -14.41 16.75
C LEU A 325 13.46 -13.50 16.27
N THR A 326 13.66 -12.18 16.34
CA THR A 326 12.62 -11.21 15.94
C THR A 326 12.34 -11.28 14.44
N VAL A 327 13.37 -11.32 13.60
CA VAL A 327 13.16 -11.44 12.15
C VAL A 327 12.61 -12.81 11.74
N ALA A 328 12.91 -13.89 12.48
CA ALA A 328 12.26 -15.19 12.27
C ALA A 328 10.74 -15.10 12.49
N LYS A 329 10.31 -14.38 13.54
CA LYS A 329 8.90 -14.11 13.81
C LYS A 329 8.26 -13.22 12.75
N TRP A 330 8.96 -12.20 12.26
CA TRP A 330 8.48 -11.40 11.13
C TRP A 330 8.18 -12.25 9.90
N GLN A 331 9.10 -13.16 9.55
CA GLN A 331 8.89 -14.08 8.44
C GLN A 331 7.71 -15.02 8.71
N ALA A 332 7.65 -15.64 9.88
CA ALA A 332 6.59 -16.61 10.19
C ALA A 332 5.18 -16.00 10.21
N TYR A 333 5.05 -14.69 10.48
CA TYR A 333 3.77 -13.97 10.55
C TYR A 333 3.52 -13.00 9.39
N GLY A 334 4.42 -12.95 8.40
CA GLY A 334 4.25 -12.09 7.23
C GLY A 334 4.31 -10.61 7.58
N PHE A 335 5.11 -10.21 8.57
CA PHE A 335 5.28 -8.80 8.91
C PHE A 335 6.49 -8.21 8.17
N MET A 336 6.31 -7.05 7.55
CA MET A 336 7.37 -6.26 6.94
C MET A 336 7.46 -4.90 7.63
N ASN A 337 8.63 -4.58 8.19
CA ASN A 337 8.86 -3.28 8.83
C ASN A 337 8.87 -2.12 7.81
N GLY A 338 9.42 -2.36 6.61
CA GLY A 338 9.47 -1.41 5.49
C GLY A 338 10.68 -0.48 5.44
N VAL A 339 11.34 -0.20 6.58
CA VAL A 339 12.54 0.67 6.63
C VAL A 339 13.60 0.09 7.57
N LEU A 340 14.35 -0.90 7.09
CA LEU A 340 15.37 -1.60 7.87
C LEU A 340 16.76 -0.94 7.79
N ASN A 341 16.79 0.37 8.00
CA ASN A 341 18.04 1.12 8.16
C ASN A 341 18.74 0.72 9.49
N THR A 342 20.03 1.01 9.63
CA THR A 342 20.77 0.66 10.87
C THR A 342 20.34 1.49 12.08
N ASP A 343 19.83 2.70 11.87
CA ASP A 343 19.16 3.51 12.89
C ASP A 343 17.79 2.93 13.30
N ASN A 344 17.20 2.03 12.53
CA ASN A 344 15.95 1.34 12.87
C ASN A 344 16.16 -0.12 13.29
N THR A 345 17.41 -0.51 13.56
CA THR A 345 17.74 -1.84 14.08
C THR A 345 18.05 -1.75 15.58
N SER A 346 17.15 -2.27 16.41
CA SER A 346 17.28 -2.25 17.87
C SER A 346 18.44 -3.14 18.34
N LEU A 347 19.22 -2.65 19.30
CA LEU A 347 20.19 -3.50 20.01
C LEU A 347 19.50 -4.59 20.83
N PHE A 348 18.32 -4.31 21.36
CA PHE A 348 17.54 -5.25 22.17
C PHE A 348 16.76 -6.26 21.31
N GLY A 349 16.83 -6.14 19.98
CA GLY A 349 16.08 -6.97 19.04
C GLY A 349 14.59 -6.67 19.00
N LEU A 350 14.18 -5.44 19.32
CA LEU A 350 12.78 -5.02 19.19
C LEU A 350 12.47 -4.57 17.75
N SER A 351 11.23 -4.80 17.32
CA SER A 351 10.62 -4.11 16.19
C SER A 351 10.40 -2.65 16.57
N ILE A 352 11.00 -1.71 15.83
CA ILE A 352 10.98 -0.29 16.16
C ILE A 352 10.70 0.57 14.93
N ASP A 353 10.27 1.81 15.18
CA ASP A 353 10.04 2.89 14.22
C ASP A 353 9.12 2.53 13.05
N PHE A 354 7.83 2.41 13.36
CA PHE A 354 6.79 2.04 12.42
C PHE A 354 6.44 3.20 11.47
N GLY A 355 6.93 3.13 10.24
CA GLY A 355 6.56 4.01 9.14
C GLY A 355 5.70 3.27 8.11
N PRO A 356 6.23 2.96 6.92
CA PRO A 356 5.53 2.20 5.90
C PRO A 356 5.63 0.68 6.17
N PHE A 357 5.11 0.20 7.29
CA PHE A 357 5.03 -1.25 7.56
C PHE A 357 3.79 -1.86 6.91
N ALA A 358 3.78 -3.19 6.76
CA ALA A 358 2.58 -3.95 6.46
C ALA A 358 2.62 -5.36 7.06
N PHE A 359 1.44 -5.91 7.31
CA PHE A 359 1.25 -7.36 7.31
C PHE A 359 0.95 -7.82 5.88
N MET A 360 1.47 -8.97 5.52
CA MET A 360 1.27 -9.61 4.22
C MET A 360 -0.21 -9.93 4.05
N ASP A 361 -0.80 -9.39 2.98
CA ASP A 361 -2.11 -9.81 2.52
C ASP A 361 -1.95 -11.09 1.68
N ASN A 362 -1.89 -10.97 0.36
CA ASN A 362 -1.50 -12.08 -0.51
C ASN A 362 -0.01 -12.35 -0.35
N PHE A 363 0.37 -13.63 -0.29
CA PHE A 363 1.79 -13.98 -0.19
C PHE A 363 2.55 -13.57 -1.45
N ASP A 364 3.46 -12.61 -1.31
CA ASP A 364 4.42 -12.22 -2.33
C ASP A 364 5.80 -12.08 -1.67
N PRO A 365 6.79 -12.94 -2.00
CA PRO A 365 8.10 -12.88 -1.38
C PRO A 365 8.87 -11.58 -1.70
N ASN A 366 8.51 -10.90 -2.78
CA ASN A 366 9.16 -9.67 -3.24
C ASN A 366 8.46 -8.40 -2.77
N TYR A 367 7.30 -8.52 -2.10
CA TYR A 367 6.55 -7.37 -1.63
C TYR A 367 7.33 -6.54 -0.61
N THR A 368 7.34 -5.22 -0.82
CA THR A 368 7.82 -4.22 0.14
C THR A 368 6.70 -3.18 0.34
N PRO A 369 6.34 -2.86 1.59
CA PRO A 369 5.32 -1.84 1.88
C PRO A 369 5.80 -0.40 1.67
N ASN A 370 7.11 -0.22 1.46
CA ASN A 370 7.70 1.10 1.27
C ASN A 370 7.74 1.48 -0.21
N HIS A 371 6.97 2.51 -0.59
CA HIS A 371 6.91 2.99 -1.96
C HIS A 371 8.22 3.63 -2.45
N ASP A 372 9.11 4.05 -1.54
CA ASP A 372 10.44 4.58 -1.87
C ASP A 372 11.49 3.48 -2.05
N ASP A 373 11.16 2.22 -1.75
CA ASP A 373 12.08 1.08 -1.87
C ASP A 373 12.04 0.45 -3.27
N TYR A 374 12.37 1.24 -4.29
CA TYR A 374 12.38 0.82 -5.70
C TYR A 374 13.29 -0.39 -5.98
N MET A 375 14.32 -0.59 -5.16
CA MET A 375 15.28 -1.69 -5.28
C MET A 375 14.83 -2.96 -4.52
N LEU A 376 13.65 -2.95 -3.91
CA LEU A 376 13.11 -4.03 -3.09
C LEU A 376 14.09 -4.48 -1.99
N ARG A 377 14.89 -3.55 -1.48
CA ARG A 377 15.95 -3.80 -0.50
C ARG A 377 15.36 -4.39 0.78
N TYR A 378 14.18 -3.91 1.19
CA TYR A 378 13.49 -4.25 2.42
C TYR A 378 12.26 -5.14 2.19
N SER A 379 12.19 -5.81 1.04
CA SER A 379 11.14 -6.78 0.75
C SER A 379 11.08 -7.91 1.78
N TYR A 380 9.92 -8.58 1.86
CA TYR A 380 9.69 -9.70 2.78
C TYR A 380 10.85 -10.70 2.78
N ARG A 381 11.27 -11.19 1.61
CA ARG A 381 12.38 -12.15 1.45
C ARG A 381 13.73 -11.61 1.91
N ASN A 382 13.96 -10.30 1.80
CA ASN A 382 15.26 -9.70 2.08
C ASN A 382 15.46 -9.33 3.56
N GLN A 383 14.40 -9.23 4.37
CA GLN A 383 14.51 -8.81 5.78
C GLN A 383 15.58 -9.58 6.58
N PRO A 384 15.68 -10.93 6.51
CA PRO A 384 16.70 -11.68 7.25
C PRO A 384 18.13 -11.32 6.83
N SER A 385 18.36 -11.14 5.52
CA SER A 385 19.67 -10.79 4.98
C SER A 385 20.06 -9.34 5.31
N ILE A 386 19.10 -8.43 5.33
CA ILE A 386 19.32 -7.02 5.68
C ILE A 386 19.64 -6.85 7.15
N ILE A 387 18.91 -7.53 8.04
CA ILE A 387 19.23 -7.51 9.48
C ILE A 387 20.66 -8.02 9.72
N TRP A 388 21.06 -9.11 9.06
CA TRP A 388 22.45 -9.57 9.13
C TRP A 388 23.44 -8.54 8.56
N TRP A 389 23.09 -7.87 7.46
CA TRP A 389 23.91 -6.79 6.89
C TRP A 389 24.10 -5.64 7.89
N ASN A 390 23.05 -5.24 8.62
CA ASN A 390 23.10 -4.22 9.66
C ASN A 390 24.02 -4.66 10.82
N LEU A 391 23.93 -5.92 11.25
CA LEU A 391 24.68 -6.46 12.39
C LEU A 391 26.17 -6.72 12.11
N LYS A 392 26.56 -7.11 10.90
CA LYS A 392 27.96 -7.49 10.59
C LYS A 392 28.89 -6.32 10.34
N ARG A 393 28.37 -5.09 10.30
CA ARG A 393 29.06 -3.96 9.69
C ARG A 393 30.32 -3.53 10.46
N LYS A 394 31.49 -3.86 9.91
CA LYS A 394 32.82 -3.35 10.28
C LYS A 394 33.69 -3.22 9.01
N ARG A 395 34.19 -2.00 8.73
CA ARG A 395 35.20 -1.61 7.71
C ARG A 395 35.41 -2.62 6.56
N MET A 396 34.60 -2.54 5.50
CA MET A 396 34.91 -3.15 4.20
C MET A 396 36.08 -2.46 3.46
N GLU A 397 36.83 -1.59 4.14
CA GLU A 397 37.76 -0.66 3.48
C GLU A 397 39.21 -0.75 3.96
N SER A 398 39.60 -1.75 4.79
CA SER A 398 41.05 -1.95 5.06
C SER A 398 41.55 -3.31 5.53
N SER A 399 40.74 -4.36 5.56
CA SER A 399 41.26 -5.71 5.82
C SER A 399 40.54 -6.68 4.92
N ARG A 400 41.27 -7.31 4.00
CA ARG A 400 40.74 -8.17 2.94
C ARG A 400 40.09 -9.47 3.44
N GLU A 401 40.07 -9.76 4.75
CA GLU A 401 39.43 -10.96 5.31
C GLU A 401 38.52 -10.65 6.52
N PRO A 402 37.30 -11.21 6.58
CA PRO A 402 36.47 -11.20 7.78
C PRO A 402 37.16 -11.96 8.93
N LYS A 403 37.20 -11.37 10.13
CA LYS A 403 37.69 -12.09 11.32
C LYS A 403 36.84 -13.34 11.59
N LYS A 404 37.46 -14.46 11.98
CA LYS A 404 36.82 -15.76 12.32
C LYS A 404 35.55 -15.62 13.18
N ILE A 405 35.57 -14.72 14.17
CA ILE A 405 34.42 -14.41 15.03
C ILE A 405 33.18 -13.97 14.24
N ILE A 406 33.32 -13.09 13.23
CA ILE A 406 32.17 -12.59 12.45
C ILE A 406 31.53 -13.72 11.64
N MET A 407 32.32 -14.63 11.10
CA MET A 407 31.81 -15.79 10.36
C MET A 407 31.04 -16.73 11.29
N GLN A 408 31.61 -17.04 12.45
CA GLN A 408 30.96 -17.88 13.48
C GLN A 408 29.66 -17.27 14.01
N VAL A 409 29.63 -15.97 14.26
CA VAL A 409 28.41 -15.27 14.68
C VAL A 409 27.37 -15.24 13.54
N GLY A 410 27.80 -15.20 12.28
CA GLY A 410 26.90 -15.29 11.12
C GLY A 410 26.26 -16.67 10.96
N GLU A 411 27.00 -17.75 11.19
CA GLU A 411 26.43 -19.09 11.23
C GLU A 411 25.48 -19.26 12.42
N GLU A 412 25.80 -18.64 13.56
CA GLU A 412 24.91 -18.63 14.71
C GLU A 412 23.61 -17.86 14.43
N TYR A 413 23.70 -16.68 13.80
CA TYR A 413 22.52 -15.91 13.36
C TYR A 413 21.59 -16.78 12.51
N LYS A 414 22.14 -17.44 11.48
CA LYS A 414 21.37 -18.33 10.60
C LYS A 414 20.75 -19.50 11.38
N ALA A 415 21.51 -20.12 12.28
CA ALA A 415 21.02 -21.24 13.07
C ALA A 415 19.86 -20.84 13.99
N VAL A 416 19.98 -19.72 14.70
CA VAL A 416 18.92 -19.19 15.58
C VAL A 416 17.69 -18.77 14.79
N PHE A 417 17.89 -18.06 13.67
CA PHE A 417 16.80 -17.68 12.78
C PHE A 417 16.03 -18.90 12.27
N LEU A 418 16.75 -19.90 11.73
CA LEU A 418 16.12 -21.10 11.18
C LEU A 418 15.47 -21.97 12.26
N ASP A 419 16.06 -22.12 13.44
CA ASP A 419 15.46 -22.89 14.57
C ASP A 419 14.10 -22.28 14.96
N GLU A 420 14.05 -20.96 15.14
CA GLU A 420 12.81 -20.27 15.52
C GLU A 420 11.79 -20.23 14.38
N TYR A 421 12.21 -19.96 13.14
CA TYR A 421 11.32 -19.99 11.98
C TYR A 421 10.70 -21.37 11.80
N LYS A 422 11.52 -22.44 11.83
CA LYS A 422 11.02 -23.82 11.73
C LYS A 422 10.08 -24.15 12.87
N ARG A 423 10.41 -23.80 14.12
CA ARG A 423 9.54 -24.02 15.29
C ARG A 423 8.17 -23.36 15.12
N LEU A 424 8.15 -22.10 14.68
CA LEU A 424 6.91 -21.35 14.47
C LEU A 424 6.10 -21.94 13.33
N MET A 425 6.70 -22.18 12.16
CA MET A 425 6.00 -22.76 11.02
C MET A 425 5.44 -24.16 11.33
N THR A 426 6.22 -25.00 12.02
CA THR A 426 5.77 -26.32 12.52
C THR A 426 4.48 -26.18 13.34
N ALA A 427 4.44 -25.26 14.29
CA ALA A 427 3.24 -25.00 15.09
C ALA A 427 2.08 -24.44 14.24
N ARG A 428 2.36 -23.52 13.29
CA ARG A 428 1.36 -22.94 12.38
C ARG A 428 0.71 -23.97 11.45
N PHE A 429 1.43 -25.04 11.09
CA PHE A 429 0.89 -26.20 10.37
C PHE A 429 0.24 -27.25 11.27
N GLY A 430 0.23 -27.06 12.58
CA GLY A 430 -0.37 -27.99 13.53
C GLY A 430 0.46 -29.22 13.81
N LEU A 431 1.79 -29.13 13.67
CA LEU A 431 2.72 -30.21 14.02
C LEU A 431 3.30 -29.98 15.43
N LYS A 432 3.50 -31.06 16.18
CA LYS A 432 4.23 -31.13 17.46
C LYS A 432 5.73 -31.16 17.24
N THR A 433 6.19 -31.89 16.22
CA THR A 433 7.61 -32.07 15.93
C THR A 433 7.99 -31.63 14.53
N TYR A 434 9.24 -31.20 14.34
CA TYR A 434 9.78 -30.84 13.04
C TYR A 434 10.61 -32.00 12.46
N LYS A 435 10.40 -32.33 11.19
CA LYS A 435 11.28 -33.19 10.38
C LYS A 435 11.95 -32.37 9.27
N ASP A 436 13.17 -32.73 8.88
CA ASP A 436 13.89 -31.96 7.86
C ASP A 436 13.11 -31.87 6.52
N SER A 437 12.43 -32.95 6.13
CA SER A 437 11.55 -33.01 4.95
C SER A 437 10.40 -32.00 4.98
N ASP A 438 9.91 -31.61 6.17
CA ASP A 438 8.78 -30.67 6.31
C ASP A 438 9.09 -29.32 5.66
N PHE A 439 10.37 -28.92 5.60
CA PHE A 439 10.77 -27.65 5.01
C PHE A 439 10.52 -27.59 3.50
N ASP A 440 10.83 -28.66 2.78
CA ASP A 440 10.64 -28.73 1.34
C ASP A 440 9.22 -29.17 0.99
N ASP A 441 8.74 -30.23 1.65
CA ASP A 441 7.46 -30.85 1.33
C ASP A 441 6.24 -30.06 1.77
N LEU A 442 6.34 -29.32 2.89
CA LEU A 442 5.22 -28.57 3.45
C LEU A 442 5.42 -27.07 3.40
N PHE A 443 6.57 -26.56 3.85
CA PHE A 443 6.74 -25.12 4.04
C PHE A 443 6.96 -24.43 2.70
N SER A 444 8.01 -24.81 1.96
CA SER A 444 8.35 -24.19 0.68
C SER A 444 7.26 -24.43 -0.36
N SER A 445 6.78 -25.67 -0.46
CA SER A 445 5.73 -26.07 -1.42
C SER A 445 4.42 -25.29 -1.28
N ILE A 446 3.98 -24.97 -0.05
CA ILE A 446 2.77 -24.16 0.12
C ILE A 446 3.02 -22.70 -0.16
N LEU A 447 4.18 -22.15 0.20
CA LEU A 447 4.53 -20.77 -0.10
C LEU A 447 4.57 -20.52 -1.61
N ASP A 448 5.15 -21.46 -2.37
CA ASP A 448 5.13 -21.42 -3.84
C ASP A 448 3.69 -21.47 -4.40
N SER A 449 2.82 -22.21 -3.73
CA SER A 449 1.40 -22.34 -4.11
C SER A 449 0.62 -21.07 -3.77
N MET A 450 0.87 -20.47 -2.61
CA MET A 450 0.29 -19.19 -2.21
C MET A 450 0.73 -18.07 -3.15
N GLU A 451 2.00 -18.01 -3.53
CA GLU A 451 2.52 -17.02 -4.48
C GLU A 451 1.84 -17.17 -5.84
N SER A 452 1.81 -18.40 -6.37
CA SER A 452 1.24 -18.66 -7.69
C SER A 452 -0.27 -18.43 -7.77
N LEU A 453 -1.00 -18.69 -6.68
CA LEU A 453 -2.46 -18.61 -6.63
C LEU A 453 -2.93 -17.28 -5.98
N GLU A 454 -2.00 -16.44 -5.54
CA GLU A 454 -2.23 -15.18 -4.81
C GLU A 454 -3.08 -15.38 -3.53
N LEU A 455 -2.79 -16.41 -2.74
CA LEU A 455 -3.54 -16.72 -1.52
C LEU A 455 -3.16 -15.80 -0.36
N ASP A 456 -4.14 -15.51 0.50
CA ASP A 456 -3.91 -14.75 1.72
C ASP A 456 -3.00 -15.51 2.69
N PHE A 457 -1.91 -14.87 3.11
CA PHE A 457 -0.87 -15.51 3.90
C PHE A 457 -1.38 -15.96 5.28
N ASN A 458 -1.94 -15.05 6.09
CA ASN A 458 -2.35 -15.38 7.45
C ASN A 458 -3.66 -16.17 7.50
N LEU A 459 -4.62 -15.84 6.64
CA LEU A 459 -5.91 -16.55 6.59
C LEU A 459 -5.76 -17.97 6.09
N PHE A 460 -4.78 -18.29 5.25
CA PHE A 460 -4.51 -19.68 4.90
C PHE A 460 -4.27 -20.53 6.16
N PHE A 461 -3.33 -20.12 7.02
CA PHE A 461 -3.05 -20.86 8.25
C PHE A 461 -4.25 -20.87 9.20
N ARG A 462 -4.98 -19.75 9.29
CA ARG A 462 -6.19 -19.70 10.13
C ARG A 462 -7.26 -20.67 9.65
N ARG A 463 -7.51 -20.74 8.34
CA ARG A 463 -8.46 -21.66 7.72
C ARG A 463 -8.03 -23.12 7.83
N LEU A 464 -6.73 -23.38 7.65
CA LEU A 464 -6.14 -24.71 7.84
C LEU A 464 -6.39 -25.24 9.26
N SER A 465 -6.42 -24.35 10.25
CA SER A 465 -6.70 -24.68 11.66
C SER A 465 -8.11 -25.24 11.90
N SER A 466 -8.98 -25.19 10.88
CA SER A 466 -10.36 -25.69 10.93
C SER A 466 -10.62 -26.86 9.96
N VAL A 467 -9.62 -27.31 9.20
CA VAL A 467 -9.75 -28.44 8.27
C VAL A 467 -9.54 -29.75 9.02
N LYS A 468 -10.51 -30.66 9.01
CA LYS A 468 -10.36 -31.96 9.68
C LYS A 468 -9.58 -32.96 8.82
N VAL A 469 -8.95 -33.93 9.46
CA VAL A 469 -8.10 -34.94 8.79
C VAL A 469 -8.93 -35.99 8.03
N ASP A 470 -10.10 -36.35 8.55
CA ASP A 470 -11.04 -37.30 7.96
C ASP A 470 -11.65 -36.77 6.65
N GLU A 471 -11.88 -35.46 6.54
CA GLU A 471 -12.35 -34.76 5.35
C GLU A 471 -11.37 -34.79 4.16
N LEU A 472 -10.17 -35.36 4.33
CA LEU A 472 -9.08 -35.33 3.34
C LEU A 472 -8.69 -36.72 2.82
N GLU A 473 -9.50 -37.75 3.06
CA GLU A 473 -9.16 -39.15 2.75
C GLU A 473 -8.96 -39.40 1.24
N THR A 474 -9.89 -38.95 0.40
CA THR A 474 -9.81 -39.13 -1.05
C THR A 474 -9.24 -37.90 -1.76
N GLU A 475 -8.78 -38.10 -2.99
CA GLU A 475 -8.24 -37.00 -3.80
C GLU A 475 -9.30 -35.94 -4.11
N GLU A 476 -10.52 -36.38 -4.45
CA GLU A 476 -11.65 -35.51 -4.71
C GLU A 476 -12.01 -34.68 -3.47
N ALA A 477 -11.98 -35.28 -2.28
CA ALA A 477 -12.26 -34.58 -1.03
C ALA A 477 -11.20 -33.51 -0.73
N ARG A 478 -9.91 -33.79 -1.00
CA ARG A 478 -8.82 -32.81 -0.86
C ARG A 478 -8.97 -31.64 -1.82
N GLN A 479 -9.28 -31.92 -3.09
CA GLN A 479 -9.49 -30.88 -4.10
C GLN A 479 -10.75 -30.05 -3.83
N ASP A 480 -11.80 -30.64 -3.28
CA ASP A 480 -12.98 -29.89 -2.86
C ASP A 480 -12.67 -29.01 -1.65
N ARG A 481 -11.98 -29.56 -0.65
CA ARG A 481 -11.59 -28.82 0.55
C ARG A 481 -10.61 -27.68 0.27
N ALA A 482 -9.83 -27.76 -0.81
CA ALA A 482 -8.93 -26.68 -1.24
C ALA A 482 -9.66 -25.34 -1.45
N SER A 483 -10.95 -25.36 -1.83
CA SER A 483 -11.77 -24.16 -2.05
C SER A 483 -11.88 -23.25 -0.82
N VAL A 484 -11.75 -23.79 0.40
CA VAL A 484 -11.74 -23.01 1.64
C VAL A 484 -10.60 -22.00 1.66
N PHE A 485 -9.49 -22.24 0.97
CA PHE A 485 -8.34 -21.34 0.96
C PHE A 485 -8.44 -20.21 -0.07
N PHE A 486 -9.44 -20.24 -0.95
CA PHE A 486 -9.61 -19.24 -2.00
C PHE A 486 -10.47 -18.07 -1.53
N TYR A 487 -10.47 -16.98 -2.30
CA TYR A 487 -11.40 -15.88 -2.11
C TYR A 487 -12.79 -16.27 -2.62
N SER A 488 -13.83 -15.52 -2.22
CA SER A 488 -15.20 -15.74 -2.71
C SER A 488 -15.32 -15.67 -4.24
N ASP A 489 -14.43 -14.88 -4.85
CA ASP A 489 -14.38 -14.64 -6.30
C ASP A 489 -13.50 -15.69 -7.02
N GLY A 490 -13.02 -16.71 -6.30
CA GLY A 490 -12.17 -17.79 -6.79
C GLY A 490 -10.67 -17.52 -6.64
N VAL A 491 -9.87 -18.22 -7.45
CA VAL A 491 -8.41 -18.06 -7.53
C VAL A 491 -8.07 -16.89 -8.46
N THR A 492 -7.36 -15.88 -7.97
CA THR A 492 -6.94 -14.71 -8.76
C THR A 492 -5.60 -14.91 -9.45
N GLY A 493 -4.78 -15.84 -8.97
CA GLY A 493 -3.48 -16.19 -9.55
C GLY A 493 -3.53 -17.11 -10.77
N ALA A 494 -2.38 -17.67 -11.14
CA ALA A 494 -2.21 -18.48 -12.34
C ALA A 494 -2.94 -19.83 -12.27
N GLY A 495 -3.51 -20.28 -13.40
CA GLY A 495 -4.10 -21.62 -13.54
C GLY A 495 -5.60 -21.73 -13.23
N GLY A 496 -6.19 -20.69 -12.62
CA GLY A 496 -7.61 -20.68 -12.27
C GLY A 496 -7.97 -21.69 -11.17
N GLU A 497 -9.26 -21.79 -10.86
CA GLU A 497 -9.71 -22.56 -9.70
C GLU A 497 -9.42 -24.07 -9.80
N ALA A 498 -9.58 -24.67 -10.97
CA ALA A 498 -9.35 -26.11 -11.14
C ALA A 498 -7.88 -26.50 -10.84
N GLU A 499 -6.92 -25.75 -11.38
CA GLU A 499 -5.50 -25.99 -11.09
C GLU A 499 -5.17 -25.65 -9.63
N GLY A 500 -5.76 -24.59 -9.09
CA GLY A 500 -5.62 -24.24 -7.67
C GLY A 500 -6.09 -25.37 -6.74
N ARG A 501 -7.26 -25.95 -7.02
CA ARG A 501 -7.83 -27.08 -6.27
C ARG A 501 -6.90 -28.29 -6.31
N LYS A 502 -6.39 -28.62 -7.50
CA LYS A 502 -5.42 -29.72 -7.68
C LYS A 502 -4.15 -29.48 -6.87
N ARG A 503 -3.50 -28.33 -7.06
CA ARG A 503 -2.22 -28.00 -6.40
C ARG A 503 -2.32 -27.98 -4.88
N VAL A 504 -3.37 -27.36 -4.34
CA VAL A 504 -3.60 -27.33 -2.89
C VAL A 504 -4.05 -28.70 -2.39
N GLY A 505 -4.81 -29.47 -3.17
CA GLY A 505 -5.21 -30.85 -2.85
C GLY A 505 -4.01 -31.79 -2.71
N GLU A 506 -3.05 -31.73 -3.65
CA GLU A 506 -1.80 -32.47 -3.58
C GLU A 506 -0.98 -32.10 -2.33
N TRP A 507 -0.93 -30.81 -2.00
CA TRP A 507 -0.29 -30.34 -0.77
C TRP A 507 -1.02 -30.83 0.49
N LEU A 508 -2.35 -30.77 0.53
CA LEU A 508 -3.17 -31.26 1.63
C LEU A 508 -2.95 -32.76 1.87
N ASN A 509 -2.66 -33.55 0.82
CA ASN A 509 -2.29 -34.94 0.98
C ASN A 509 -0.99 -35.08 1.79
N LYS A 510 0.07 -34.36 1.40
CA LYS A 510 1.35 -34.36 2.13
C LYS A 510 1.16 -33.91 3.58
N TRP A 511 0.43 -32.84 3.79
CA TRP A 511 0.12 -32.33 5.14
C TRP A 511 -0.66 -33.35 5.95
N ARG A 512 -1.70 -33.98 5.38
CA ARG A 512 -2.49 -35.03 6.03
C ARG A 512 -1.60 -36.19 6.47
N GLN A 513 -0.75 -36.73 5.60
CA GLN A 513 0.17 -37.82 5.95
C GLN A 513 1.06 -37.42 7.12
N ARG A 514 1.62 -36.21 7.06
CA ARG A 514 2.47 -35.70 8.14
C ARG A 514 1.71 -35.56 9.46
N ILE A 515 0.43 -35.18 9.45
CA ILE A 515 -0.43 -35.13 10.65
C ILE A 515 -0.71 -36.53 11.19
N LEU A 516 -1.02 -37.51 10.33
CA LEU A 516 -1.25 -38.90 10.75
C LEU A 516 -0.02 -39.48 11.47
N GLU A 517 1.17 -39.17 10.97
CA GLU A 517 2.43 -39.57 11.60
C GLU A 517 2.72 -38.86 12.94
N ASP A 518 2.34 -37.59 13.08
CA ASP A 518 2.71 -36.76 14.25
C ASP A 518 1.70 -36.85 15.40
N TRP A 519 0.42 -37.00 15.07
CA TRP A 519 -0.68 -37.01 16.01
C TRP A 519 -1.29 -38.39 16.20
N GLY A 520 -1.19 -39.26 15.20
CA GLY A 520 -1.87 -40.55 15.12
C GLY A 520 -0.93 -41.75 15.23
N ASP A 521 -1.35 -42.85 14.62
CA ASP A 521 -0.58 -44.09 14.49
C ASP A 521 0.07 -44.25 13.10
N GLY A 522 0.05 -43.21 12.28
CA GLY A 522 0.50 -43.21 10.89
C GLY A 522 -0.60 -43.58 9.87
N GLN A 523 -1.78 -44.01 10.31
CA GLN A 523 -2.92 -44.32 9.42
C GLN A 523 -4.16 -43.49 9.78
N THR A 524 -4.43 -43.32 11.07
CA THR A 524 -5.62 -42.62 11.57
C THR A 524 -5.25 -41.64 12.68
N VAL A 525 -6.09 -40.63 12.87
CA VAL A 525 -6.06 -39.70 14.01
C VAL A 525 -7.45 -39.73 14.62
N SER A 526 -7.53 -39.89 15.94
CA SER A 526 -8.83 -39.85 16.63
C SER A 526 -9.42 -38.44 16.64
N ASP A 527 -10.75 -38.33 16.73
CA ASP A 527 -11.46 -37.05 16.81
C ASP A 527 -10.91 -36.12 17.91
N GLU A 528 -10.49 -36.68 19.05
CA GLU A 528 -9.99 -35.88 20.16
C GLU A 528 -8.58 -35.33 19.86
N GLN A 529 -7.71 -36.15 19.27
CA GLN A 529 -6.39 -35.70 18.81
C GLN A 529 -6.52 -34.63 17.73
N ASP A 530 -7.47 -34.77 16.79
CA ASP A 530 -7.68 -33.77 15.75
C ASP A 530 -8.23 -32.45 16.35
N LYS A 531 -9.18 -32.53 17.27
CA LYS A 531 -9.66 -31.35 18.02
C LYS A 531 -8.55 -30.67 18.81
N GLU A 532 -7.63 -31.42 19.40
CA GLU A 532 -6.48 -30.88 20.11
C GLU A 532 -5.52 -30.16 19.15
N ARG A 533 -5.22 -30.76 17.99
CA ARG A 533 -4.44 -30.12 16.92
C ARG A 533 -5.07 -28.81 16.47
N MET A 534 -6.37 -28.80 16.14
CA MET A 534 -7.09 -27.60 15.73
C MET A 534 -7.02 -26.51 16.81
N ARG A 535 -7.19 -26.88 18.09
CA ARG A 535 -7.02 -25.96 19.23
C ARG A 535 -5.59 -25.41 19.32
N ALA A 536 -4.58 -26.23 19.10
CA ALA A 536 -3.18 -25.82 19.11
C ALA A 536 -2.87 -24.83 17.97
N MET A 537 -3.38 -25.09 16.77
CA MET A 537 -3.20 -24.21 15.61
C MET A 537 -3.88 -22.85 15.80
N LYS A 538 -5.12 -22.84 16.31
CA LYS A 538 -5.88 -21.59 16.56
C LYS A 538 -5.21 -20.66 17.56
N LYS A 539 -4.40 -21.20 18.49
CA LYS A 539 -3.60 -20.42 19.46
C LYS A 539 -2.40 -19.71 18.85
N VAL A 540 -1.94 -20.13 17.66
CA VAL A 540 -0.74 -19.57 17.01
C VAL A 540 -1.03 -18.92 15.66
N ASN A 541 -2.17 -19.23 15.04
CA ASN A 541 -2.61 -18.68 13.77
C ASN A 541 -3.65 -17.57 14.03
N PRO A 542 -3.29 -16.30 13.83
CA PRO A 542 -4.16 -15.18 14.15
C PRO A 542 -5.34 -15.15 13.21
N ASN A 543 -6.51 -14.81 13.76
CA ASN A 543 -7.70 -14.47 12.99
C ASN A 543 -7.68 -12.99 12.56
N PHE A 544 -7.02 -12.14 13.33
CA PHE A 544 -6.90 -10.71 13.06
C PHE A 544 -5.44 -10.25 13.01
N VAL A 545 -5.12 -9.46 12.00
CA VAL A 545 -3.90 -8.64 11.91
C VAL A 545 -4.31 -7.26 11.36
N PRO A 546 -3.69 -6.15 11.79
CA PRO A 546 -4.05 -4.81 11.32
C PRO A 546 -3.51 -4.56 9.90
N ARG A 547 -4.24 -5.05 8.90
CA ARG A 547 -3.93 -4.91 7.47
C ARG A 547 -3.92 -3.45 7.03
N GLY A 548 -3.19 -3.16 5.95
CA GLY A 548 -3.04 -1.78 5.45
C GLY A 548 -4.39 -1.09 5.21
N TRP A 549 -5.30 -1.76 4.53
CA TRP A 549 -6.63 -1.21 4.23
C TRP A 549 -7.52 -1.02 5.48
N ILE A 550 -7.36 -1.87 6.50
CA ILE A 550 -8.08 -1.73 7.79
C ILE A 550 -7.59 -0.47 8.50
N LEU A 551 -6.28 -0.26 8.54
CA LEU A 551 -5.69 0.94 9.13
C LEU A 551 -6.14 2.20 8.38
N ASP A 552 -6.15 2.18 7.05
CA ASP A 552 -6.60 3.31 6.23
C ASP A 552 -8.08 3.65 6.47
N GLU A 553 -8.92 2.62 6.65
CA GLU A 553 -10.31 2.80 7.03
C GLU A 553 -10.46 3.43 8.42
N VAL A 554 -9.75 2.90 9.42
CA VAL A 554 -9.75 3.44 10.79
C VAL A 554 -9.30 4.90 10.79
N ILE A 555 -8.21 5.21 10.08
CA ILE A 555 -7.69 6.58 9.93
C ILE A 555 -8.76 7.48 9.33
N LYS A 556 -9.42 7.05 8.24
CA LYS A 556 -10.48 7.83 7.59
C LYS A 556 -11.64 8.11 8.56
N ARG A 557 -12.06 7.12 9.34
CA ARG A 557 -13.18 7.25 10.27
C ARG A 557 -12.85 8.19 11.43
N VAL A 558 -11.64 8.09 11.99
CA VAL A 558 -11.17 8.97 13.05
C VAL A 558 -10.98 10.41 12.53
N GLU A 559 -10.31 10.59 11.40
CA GLU A 559 -9.95 11.92 10.88
C GLU A 559 -11.11 12.67 10.22
N LYS A 560 -11.96 11.97 9.45
CA LYS A 560 -13.00 12.61 8.63
C LYS A 560 -14.40 12.50 9.22
N ASN A 561 -14.70 11.40 9.89
CA ASN A 561 -16.03 11.15 10.43
C ASN A 561 -16.10 11.41 11.95
N ASN A 562 -14.96 11.67 12.61
CA ASN A 562 -14.85 11.83 14.05
C ASN A 562 -15.41 10.62 14.85
N GLU A 563 -15.34 9.43 14.26
CA GLU A 563 -15.69 8.15 14.90
C GLU A 563 -14.47 7.66 15.67
N ARG A 564 -14.41 7.92 16.99
CA ARG A 564 -13.23 7.61 17.83
C ARG A 564 -13.29 6.23 18.47
N ASP A 565 -14.50 5.73 18.71
CA ASP A 565 -14.79 4.40 19.26
C ASP A 565 -14.22 3.24 18.44
N VAL A 566 -14.00 3.45 17.13
CA VAL A 566 -13.31 2.49 16.25
C VAL A 566 -11.87 2.19 16.71
N LEU A 567 -11.19 3.14 17.39
CA LEU A 567 -9.84 2.92 17.93
C LEU A 567 -9.83 1.88 19.05
N ASP A 568 -10.85 1.90 19.91
CA ASP A 568 -10.99 0.92 20.99
C ASP A 568 -11.27 -0.47 20.41
N ARG A 569 -12.09 -0.56 19.36
CA ARG A 569 -12.41 -1.84 18.71
C ARG A 569 -11.22 -2.47 18.01
N ILE A 570 -10.51 -1.70 17.16
CA ILE A 570 -9.30 -2.22 16.49
C ILE A 570 -8.21 -2.58 17.51
N MET A 571 -8.04 -1.78 18.58
CA MET A 571 -7.08 -2.07 19.63
C MET A 571 -7.46 -3.36 20.37
N HIS A 572 -8.74 -3.56 20.69
CA HIS A 572 -9.20 -4.78 21.34
C HIS A 572 -8.92 -6.03 20.49
N MET A 573 -9.21 -5.97 19.18
CA MET A 573 -8.88 -7.07 18.27
C MET A 573 -7.37 -7.30 18.15
N ALA A 574 -6.57 -6.23 18.12
CA ALA A 574 -5.11 -6.30 18.10
C ALA A 574 -4.53 -6.94 19.37
N LEU A 575 -5.18 -6.74 20.53
CA LEU A 575 -4.80 -7.35 21.81
C LEU A 575 -5.26 -8.81 21.95
N HIS A 576 -6.25 -9.23 21.18
CA HIS A 576 -6.81 -10.59 21.20
C HIS A 576 -6.83 -11.22 19.79
N PRO A 577 -5.71 -11.30 19.05
CA PRO A 577 -5.71 -11.58 17.61
C PRO A 577 -6.07 -13.03 17.25
N PHE A 578 -6.07 -13.94 18.23
CA PHE A 578 -6.28 -15.39 18.02
C PHE A 578 -7.74 -15.85 18.22
N GLU A 579 -8.60 -14.96 18.72
CA GLU A 579 -9.99 -15.27 19.00
C GLU A 579 -10.77 -15.59 17.72
N GLU A 580 -11.76 -16.48 17.85
CA GLU A 580 -12.68 -16.79 16.76
C GLU A 580 -13.68 -15.65 16.49
N SER A 581 -14.03 -14.93 17.55
CA SER A 581 -14.95 -13.79 17.56
C SER A 581 -14.67 -12.95 18.81
N TRP A 582 -15.03 -11.67 18.80
CA TRP A 582 -14.82 -10.78 19.94
C TRP A 582 -16.15 -10.28 20.50
N ALA A 583 -17.04 -9.73 19.67
CA ALA A 583 -18.32 -9.20 20.12
C ALA A 583 -19.12 -10.23 20.95
N GLY A 584 -19.57 -9.83 22.15
CA GLY A 584 -20.32 -10.68 23.08
C GLY A 584 -19.48 -11.68 23.88
N ARG A 585 -18.15 -11.65 23.74
CA ARG A 585 -17.23 -12.51 24.51
C ARG A 585 -16.74 -11.78 25.75
N THR A 586 -16.39 -12.55 26.78
CA THR A 586 -15.86 -12.02 28.04
C THR A 586 -14.34 -12.03 28.02
N PHE A 587 -13.73 -10.86 28.24
CA PHE A 587 -12.30 -10.66 28.41
C PHE A 587 -12.04 -9.97 29.75
N ASP A 588 -11.11 -10.49 30.54
CA ASP A 588 -10.80 -9.97 31.88
C ASP A 588 -12.05 -9.76 32.78
N GLY A 589 -13.05 -10.65 32.64
CA GLY A 589 -14.30 -10.60 33.40
C GLY A 589 -15.34 -9.57 32.92
N LYS A 590 -15.08 -8.87 31.81
CA LYS A 590 -16.01 -7.91 31.18
C LYS A 590 -16.43 -8.38 29.80
N GLU A 591 -17.71 -8.24 29.48
CA GLU A 591 -18.21 -8.51 28.12
C GLU A 591 -17.79 -7.37 27.17
N TYR A 592 -17.16 -7.73 26.05
CA TYR A 592 -16.78 -6.79 25.02
C TYR A 592 -17.95 -6.55 24.06
N LYS A 593 -18.47 -5.31 24.09
CA LYS A 593 -19.56 -4.83 23.24
C LYS A 593 -19.01 -4.33 21.90
N GLY A 594 -18.46 -5.27 21.12
CA GLY A 594 -17.92 -5.02 19.80
C GLY A 594 -18.97 -4.76 18.72
N ASP A 595 -18.52 -4.72 17.47
CA ASP A 595 -19.36 -4.60 16.28
C ASP A 595 -19.13 -5.83 15.39
N ILE A 596 -20.10 -6.74 15.39
CA ILE A 596 -19.96 -8.03 14.71
C ILE A 596 -19.78 -7.89 13.19
N ASP A 597 -20.40 -6.87 12.57
CA ASP A 597 -20.32 -6.66 11.13
C ASP A 597 -18.96 -6.10 10.75
N GLU A 598 -18.46 -5.15 11.54
CA GLU A 598 -17.11 -4.60 11.40
C GLU A 598 -16.04 -5.67 11.61
N GLU A 599 -16.11 -6.43 12.71
CA GLU A 599 -15.18 -7.49 13.05
C GLU A 599 -15.16 -8.59 12.00
N THR A 600 -16.34 -9.00 11.54
CA THR A 600 -16.49 -9.98 10.46
C THR A 600 -15.85 -9.48 9.18
N ARG A 601 -16.03 -8.20 8.85
CA ARG A 601 -15.46 -7.61 7.64
C ARG A 601 -13.94 -7.48 7.71
N TRP A 602 -13.37 -7.15 8.87
CA TRP A 602 -11.92 -7.06 9.08
C TRP A 602 -11.22 -8.43 9.14
N THR A 603 -11.95 -9.49 9.51
CA THR A 603 -11.40 -10.85 9.55
C THR A 603 -11.69 -11.68 8.29
N ARG A 604 -12.72 -11.34 7.51
CA ARG A 604 -12.97 -11.99 6.23
C ARG A 604 -12.10 -11.42 5.13
N ALA A 605 -11.57 -12.33 4.33
CA ALA A 605 -10.98 -12.05 3.02
C ALA A 605 -12.09 -11.63 2.05
N TYR A 606 -12.67 -10.44 2.23
CA TYR A 606 -13.42 -9.79 1.17
C TYR A 606 -12.42 -9.07 0.27
N ILE A 607 -12.16 -9.63 -0.92
CA ILE A 607 -11.60 -8.80 -1.99
C ILE A 607 -12.65 -7.74 -2.29
N PHE A 608 -12.24 -6.51 -2.05
CA PHE A 608 -13.01 -5.29 -2.21
C PHE A 608 -13.21 -4.96 -3.71
N MET A 609 -13.61 -5.90 -4.58
CA MET A 609 -13.75 -5.61 -6.02
C MET A 609 -14.93 -4.66 -6.32
N LEU A 610 -16.04 -4.76 -5.58
CA LEU A 610 -17.18 -3.84 -5.75
C LEU A 610 -17.00 -2.53 -4.98
N GLY A 611 -16.44 -2.58 -3.77
CA GLY A 611 -16.21 -1.40 -2.93
C GLY A 611 -15.02 -0.55 -3.37
N TYR A 612 -13.96 -1.14 -3.91
CA TYR A 612 -12.79 -0.41 -4.41
C TYR A 612 -13.05 0.10 -5.83
N GLY A 613 -13.89 -0.61 -6.60
CA GLY A 613 -14.54 -0.05 -7.77
C GLY A 613 -15.32 1.22 -7.41
N LEU A 614 -16.20 1.16 -6.40
CA LEU A 614 -16.99 2.31 -5.95
C LEU A 614 -16.15 3.42 -5.27
N PHE A 615 -15.08 3.06 -4.57
CA PHE A 615 -14.15 4.01 -3.92
C PHE A 615 -13.17 4.62 -4.92
N MET A 616 -12.67 3.87 -5.90
CA MET A 616 -11.97 4.41 -7.06
C MET A 616 -12.92 5.25 -7.88
N ILE A 617 -14.18 4.87 -8.05
CA ILE A 617 -15.21 5.69 -8.69
C ILE A 617 -15.41 6.96 -7.86
N MET A 618 -15.54 6.90 -6.53
CA MET A 618 -15.74 8.06 -5.66
C MET A 618 -14.48 8.95 -5.52
N SER A 619 -13.27 8.39 -5.54
CA SER A 619 -12.00 9.12 -5.49
C SER A 619 -11.63 9.68 -6.87
N THR A 620 -11.98 8.97 -7.95
CA THR A 620 -11.94 9.46 -9.32
C THR A 620 -13.03 10.52 -9.51
N ILE A 621 -14.21 10.39 -8.91
CA ILE A 621 -15.26 11.43 -8.85
C ILE A 621 -14.73 12.64 -8.07
N GLN A 622 -14.07 12.47 -6.92
CA GLN A 622 -13.51 13.58 -6.12
C GLN A 622 -12.29 14.23 -6.80
N GLY A 623 -11.45 13.46 -7.50
CA GLY A 623 -10.30 13.94 -8.26
C GLY A 623 -10.66 14.55 -9.61
N LEU A 624 -11.75 14.08 -10.23
CA LEU A 624 -12.34 14.65 -11.45
C LEU A 624 -13.33 15.77 -11.13
N TRP A 625 -13.82 15.92 -9.90
CA TRP A 625 -14.72 17.01 -9.53
C TRP A 625 -14.08 18.37 -9.80
N PRO A 626 -12.78 18.63 -9.49
CA PRO A 626 -12.10 19.84 -9.93
C PRO A 626 -11.94 19.98 -11.45
N ILE A 627 -12.00 18.89 -12.23
CA ILE A 627 -11.83 18.89 -13.69
C ILE A 627 -13.18 19.14 -14.37
N VAL A 628 -14.24 18.46 -13.91
CA VAL A 628 -15.63 18.65 -14.32
C VAL A 628 -16.11 20.02 -13.84
N ALA A 629 -15.85 20.40 -12.59
CA ALA A 629 -16.14 21.72 -12.05
C ALA A 629 -15.28 22.81 -12.70
N ARG A 630 -14.01 22.58 -13.08
CA ARG A 630 -13.25 23.55 -13.88
C ARG A 630 -13.63 23.57 -15.36
N HIS A 631 -14.16 22.51 -15.95
CA HIS A 631 -14.74 22.58 -17.30
C HIS A 631 -16.08 23.32 -17.29
N ILE A 632 -16.92 23.06 -16.28
CA ILE A 632 -18.19 23.76 -16.01
C ILE A 632 -17.93 25.21 -15.54
N ALA A 633 -16.85 25.49 -14.83
CA ALA A 633 -16.48 26.84 -14.36
C ALA A 633 -15.50 27.57 -15.30
N SER A 634 -14.87 26.87 -16.26
CA SER A 634 -14.07 27.52 -17.28
C SER A 634 -14.99 28.45 -18.05
N ARG A 635 -14.48 29.65 -18.33
CA ARG A 635 -15.23 30.82 -18.77
C ARG A 635 -16.15 30.57 -19.97
N HIS A 636 -16.12 29.44 -20.67
CA HIS A 636 -17.04 29.13 -21.76
C HIS A 636 -18.44 28.65 -21.35
N VAL A 637 -18.65 27.94 -20.23
CA VAL A 637 -20.04 27.62 -19.80
C VAL A 637 -20.68 28.85 -19.14
N LEU A 638 -19.89 29.66 -18.42
CA LEU A 638 -20.33 30.93 -17.86
C LEU A 638 -20.43 32.05 -18.91
N ASP A 639 -19.60 32.07 -19.97
CA ASP A 639 -19.82 32.92 -21.15
C ASP A 639 -20.94 32.38 -22.05
N MET A 640 -21.22 31.08 -22.06
CA MET A 640 -22.46 30.58 -22.66
C MET A 640 -23.67 30.96 -21.83
N SER A 641 -23.53 31.16 -20.51
CA SER A 641 -24.55 31.81 -19.70
C SER A 641 -24.64 33.31 -19.98
N SER A 642 -23.56 33.97 -20.41
CA SER A 642 -23.56 35.40 -20.76
C SER A 642 -24.08 35.63 -22.18
N LEU A 643 -23.77 34.74 -23.13
CA LEU A 643 -24.37 34.63 -24.47
C LEU A 643 -25.82 34.18 -24.37
N SER A 644 -26.16 33.17 -23.55
CA SER A 644 -27.56 32.81 -23.33
C SER A 644 -28.29 33.92 -22.60
N LYS A 645 -27.72 34.58 -21.58
CA LYS A 645 -28.36 35.75 -20.92
C LYS A 645 -28.48 36.96 -21.84
N ARG A 646 -27.51 37.24 -22.72
CA ARG A 646 -27.60 38.34 -23.70
C ARG A 646 -28.53 38.00 -24.85
N SER A 647 -28.57 36.75 -25.33
CA SER A 647 -29.51 36.27 -26.34
C SER A 647 -30.92 36.13 -25.77
N ILE A 648 -31.08 35.70 -24.51
CA ILE A 648 -32.35 35.67 -23.77
C ILE A 648 -32.79 37.09 -23.46
N ALA A 649 -31.91 37.99 -23.00
CA ALA A 649 -32.26 39.40 -22.79
C ALA A 649 -32.61 40.10 -24.11
N ALA A 650 -31.92 39.80 -25.21
CA ALA A 650 -32.23 40.34 -26.54
C ALA A 650 -33.50 39.73 -27.16
N LEU A 651 -33.82 38.45 -26.90
CA LEU A 651 -35.08 37.83 -27.30
C LEU A 651 -36.26 38.30 -26.42
N VAL A 652 -36.04 38.46 -25.12
CA VAL A 652 -37.05 38.94 -24.14
C VAL A 652 -37.33 40.42 -24.35
N ALA A 653 -36.33 41.23 -24.68
CA ALA A 653 -36.51 42.65 -25.05
C ALA A 653 -37.17 42.85 -26.43
N ARG A 654 -37.18 41.82 -27.29
CA ARG A 654 -37.92 41.82 -28.58
C ARG A 654 -39.31 41.18 -28.48
N ALA A 655 -39.66 40.58 -27.35
CA ALA A 655 -40.93 39.89 -27.15
C ALA A 655 -41.92 40.77 -26.36
N GLU A 656 -42.18 41.98 -26.86
CA GLU A 656 -43.31 42.80 -26.43
C GLU A 656 -44.54 42.47 -27.30
N GLU A 657 -45.06 41.24 -27.21
CA GLU A 657 -46.44 40.97 -27.60
C GLU A 657 -46.99 39.73 -26.86
N PRO A 658 -48.25 39.77 -26.36
CA PRO A 658 -48.81 38.70 -25.57
C PRO A 658 -49.33 37.57 -26.47
N SER A 659 -48.97 36.33 -26.10
CA SER A 659 -49.36 35.03 -26.69
C SER A 659 -48.50 34.51 -27.87
N GLY A 660 -47.85 33.35 -27.66
CA GLY A 660 -47.08 32.61 -28.67
C GLY A 660 -45.55 32.72 -28.57
N GLY A 661 -45.00 33.93 -28.38
CA GLY A 661 -43.55 34.18 -28.47
C GLY A 661 -42.67 33.51 -27.40
N LYS A 662 -43.17 33.36 -26.16
CA LYS A 662 -42.40 32.78 -25.04
C LYS A 662 -42.13 31.28 -25.20
N LEU A 663 -43.07 30.51 -25.77
CA LEU A 663 -42.91 29.08 -26.02
C LEU A 663 -41.96 28.80 -27.19
N VAL A 664 -41.97 29.66 -28.21
CA VAL A 664 -41.04 29.58 -29.35
C VAL A 664 -39.62 29.93 -28.89
N ALA A 665 -39.45 31.01 -28.10
CA ALA A 665 -38.16 31.36 -27.52
C ALA A 665 -37.59 30.25 -26.61
N PHE A 666 -38.43 29.63 -25.78
CA PHE A 666 -38.05 28.50 -24.93
C PHE A 666 -37.64 27.26 -25.72
N LYS A 667 -38.39 26.91 -26.79
CA LYS A 667 -38.03 25.81 -27.70
C LYS A 667 -36.75 26.07 -28.49
N VAL A 668 -36.49 27.31 -28.90
CA VAL A 668 -35.27 27.69 -29.61
C VAL A 668 -34.06 27.66 -28.68
N VAL A 669 -34.17 28.20 -27.46
CA VAL A 669 -33.08 28.17 -26.46
C VAL A 669 -32.80 26.73 -26.01
N GLY A 670 -33.83 25.94 -25.71
CA GLY A 670 -33.68 24.52 -25.39
C GLY A 670 -33.10 23.70 -26.56
N GLY A 671 -33.47 24.03 -27.80
CA GLY A 671 -32.88 23.43 -29.01
C GLY A 671 -31.39 23.77 -29.17
N ILE A 672 -30.99 25.02 -28.92
CA ILE A 672 -29.59 25.45 -28.96
C ILE A 672 -28.78 24.79 -27.85
N GLN A 673 -29.30 24.74 -26.62
CA GLN A 673 -28.66 24.04 -25.50
C GLN A 673 -28.49 22.55 -25.80
N LEU A 674 -29.51 21.89 -26.36
CA LEU A 674 -29.43 20.49 -26.77
C LEU A 674 -28.35 20.27 -27.81
N VAL A 675 -28.26 21.13 -28.83
CA VAL A 675 -27.20 21.05 -29.85
C VAL A 675 -25.80 21.23 -29.22
N ILE A 676 -25.62 22.18 -28.31
CA ILE A 676 -24.34 22.40 -27.62
C ILE A 676 -23.96 21.20 -26.76
N VAL A 677 -24.91 20.64 -26.01
CA VAL A 677 -24.72 19.45 -25.19
C VAL A 677 -24.36 18.24 -26.05
N VAL A 678 -25.05 18.03 -27.16
CA VAL A 678 -24.75 16.94 -28.11
C VAL A 678 -23.35 17.12 -28.71
N LEU A 679 -22.97 18.33 -29.09
CA LEU A 679 -21.63 18.62 -29.60
C LEU A 679 -20.55 18.41 -28.53
N PHE A 680 -20.81 18.78 -27.28
CA PHE A 680 -19.91 18.55 -26.15
C PHE A 680 -19.74 17.06 -25.85
N VAL A 681 -20.83 16.30 -25.81
CA VAL A 681 -20.81 14.85 -25.61
C VAL A 681 -20.05 14.15 -26.73
N LEU A 682 -20.29 14.56 -27.98
CA LEU A 682 -19.60 14.01 -29.14
C LEU A 682 -18.10 14.30 -29.09
N ALA A 683 -17.74 15.54 -28.76
CA ALA A 683 -16.37 15.99 -28.53
C ALA A 683 -15.67 15.17 -27.43
N PHE A 684 -16.35 15.03 -26.29
CA PHE A 684 -15.83 14.34 -25.12
C PHE A 684 -15.62 12.84 -25.36
N SER A 685 -16.63 12.18 -25.95
CA SER A 685 -16.56 10.76 -26.31
C SER A 685 -15.49 10.51 -27.36
N TYR A 686 -15.37 11.41 -28.36
CA TYR A 686 -14.30 11.34 -29.36
C TYR A 686 -12.91 11.36 -28.72
N THR A 687 -12.63 12.31 -27.83
CA THR A 687 -11.31 12.42 -27.21
C THR A 687 -11.00 11.21 -26.33
N THR A 688 -11.93 10.79 -25.48
CA THR A 688 -11.70 9.72 -24.49
C THR A 688 -11.72 8.31 -25.08
N GLU A 689 -12.49 8.07 -26.15
CA GLU A 689 -12.62 6.74 -26.76
C GLU A 689 -11.77 6.55 -28.02
N ARG A 690 -11.41 7.63 -28.74
CA ARG A 690 -10.61 7.55 -29.97
C ARG A 690 -9.20 8.06 -29.79
N VAL A 691 -9.02 9.27 -29.26
CA VAL A 691 -7.68 9.86 -29.13
C VAL A 691 -6.87 9.09 -28.09
N PHE A 692 -7.42 8.92 -26.89
CA PHE A 692 -6.72 8.28 -25.76
C PHE A 692 -6.44 6.80 -26.03
N SER A 693 -7.44 6.07 -26.52
CA SER A 693 -7.31 4.64 -26.85
C SER A 693 -6.29 4.37 -27.95
N ASN A 694 -6.23 5.22 -28.99
CA ASN A 694 -5.25 5.05 -30.06
C ASN A 694 -3.82 5.30 -29.57
N LEU A 695 -3.62 6.29 -28.68
CA LEU A 695 -2.32 6.52 -28.04
C LEU A 695 -1.90 5.33 -27.17
N ALA A 696 -2.81 4.81 -26.35
CA ALA A 696 -2.53 3.69 -25.45
C ALA A 696 -2.22 2.39 -26.21
N ALA A 697 -2.82 2.20 -27.39
CA ALA A 697 -2.60 1.02 -28.22
C ALA A 697 -1.18 0.96 -28.83
N VAL A 698 -0.49 2.10 -28.96
CA VAL A 698 0.79 2.21 -29.69
C VAL A 698 1.95 2.68 -28.83
N GLU A 699 1.69 3.12 -27.61
CA GLU A 699 2.70 3.57 -26.67
C GLU A 699 3.65 2.43 -26.28
N SER A 700 4.94 2.74 -26.19
CA SER A 700 5.96 1.87 -25.63
C SER A 700 5.61 1.46 -24.19
N ASP A 701 6.30 0.45 -23.67
CA ASP A 701 6.41 0.15 -22.24
C ASP A 701 7.83 0.37 -21.69
N ALA A 702 8.77 0.80 -22.54
CA ALA A 702 10.17 1.08 -22.19
C ALA A 702 10.35 2.41 -21.42
N PRO A 703 10.82 2.40 -20.16
CA PRO A 703 10.95 3.60 -19.31
C PRO A 703 11.87 4.69 -19.87
N GLU A 704 12.95 4.28 -20.55
CA GLU A 704 13.98 5.15 -21.13
C GLU A 704 13.50 6.06 -22.25
N SER A 705 12.28 5.85 -22.77
CA SER A 705 11.76 6.58 -23.91
C SER A 705 10.74 7.69 -23.57
N TYR A 706 10.41 7.87 -22.29
CA TYR A 706 9.44 8.88 -21.85
C TYR A 706 10.10 10.20 -21.43
N THR A 707 9.43 11.30 -21.76
CA THR A 707 9.77 12.65 -21.28
C THR A 707 8.76 13.02 -20.20
N GLN A 708 9.20 13.49 -19.04
CA GLN A 708 8.29 13.87 -17.95
C GLN A 708 7.53 15.16 -18.29
N VAL A 709 6.25 15.19 -17.92
CA VAL A 709 5.38 16.36 -18.02
C VAL A 709 5.06 16.80 -16.60
N SER A 710 5.38 18.05 -16.22
CA SER A 710 5.19 18.54 -14.85
C SER A 710 3.71 18.51 -14.42
N ASP A 711 3.47 18.30 -13.12
CA ASP A 711 2.13 18.23 -12.54
C ASP A 711 1.45 19.61 -12.39
N GLU A 712 2.20 20.71 -12.56
CA GLU A 712 1.82 22.09 -12.23
C GLU A 712 1.40 22.97 -13.42
N VAL A 713 1.24 22.42 -14.63
CA VAL A 713 0.89 23.25 -15.81
C VAL A 713 -0.49 23.90 -15.63
N THR A 714 -0.53 25.23 -15.53
CA THR A 714 -1.78 26.00 -15.52
C THR A 714 -2.30 26.23 -16.94
N ASP A 715 -3.61 26.49 -17.07
CA ASP A 715 -4.27 26.79 -18.37
C ASP A 715 -3.63 28.01 -19.10
N GLU A 716 -2.88 28.85 -18.38
CA GLU A 716 -2.18 30.05 -18.91
C GLU A 716 -0.77 29.74 -19.44
N GLU A 717 -0.13 28.66 -18.99
CA GLU A 717 1.22 28.24 -19.40
C GLU A 717 1.20 27.22 -20.56
N ALA A 718 0.02 26.74 -20.93
CA ALA A 718 -0.21 25.76 -22.01
C ALA A 718 0.07 26.37 -23.40
N GLY A 719 1.34 26.47 -23.75
CA GLY A 719 1.81 26.98 -25.04
C GLY A 719 3.31 27.32 -25.10
N ASP A 720 4.00 27.38 -23.96
CA ASP A 720 5.44 27.65 -23.89
C ASP A 720 6.24 26.35 -23.59
N PRO A 721 7.02 25.82 -24.56
CA PRO A 721 7.85 24.62 -24.35
C PRO A 721 8.94 24.78 -23.29
N LYS A 722 9.34 26.01 -22.94
CA LYS A 722 10.42 26.25 -21.97
C LYS A 722 9.99 26.15 -20.51
N ALA A 723 8.74 26.51 -20.19
CA ALA A 723 8.22 26.44 -18.83
C ALA A 723 8.11 25.00 -18.28
N LEU A 724 8.25 23.99 -19.14
CA LEU A 724 8.12 22.56 -18.83
C LEU A 724 9.45 21.82 -18.60
N LEU A 725 10.60 22.49 -18.77
CA LEU A 725 11.91 21.83 -18.85
C LEU A 725 12.88 22.17 -17.70
N ASP A 726 12.50 23.01 -16.75
CA ASP A 726 13.43 23.59 -15.76
C ASP A 726 13.35 23.00 -14.34
N GLU A 727 12.74 21.83 -14.13
CA GLU A 727 12.77 21.14 -12.82
C GLU A 727 13.42 19.75 -12.89
N GLU A 728 14.33 19.47 -11.93
CA GLU A 728 14.91 18.15 -11.76
C GLU A 728 13.83 17.14 -11.32
N PRO A 729 13.78 15.95 -11.95
CA PRO A 729 12.64 15.04 -11.83
C PRO A 729 12.57 14.35 -10.45
N SER A 730 11.42 14.48 -9.77
CA SER A 730 11.11 13.89 -8.45
C SER A 730 10.37 12.55 -8.50
N GLN A 731 9.96 12.09 -9.68
CA GLN A 731 9.22 10.82 -9.90
C GLN A 731 9.91 9.95 -10.96
N PRO A 732 9.65 8.64 -11.05
CA PRO A 732 10.12 7.81 -12.17
C PRO A 732 9.32 8.09 -13.45
N ALA A 733 9.96 7.97 -14.62
CA ALA A 733 9.33 8.14 -15.93
C ALA A 733 8.21 7.11 -16.17
N GLN A 734 6.99 7.56 -16.46
CA GLN A 734 5.83 6.71 -16.71
C GLN A 734 5.26 6.91 -18.13
N PRO A 735 4.54 5.91 -18.67
CA PRO A 735 3.79 6.07 -19.91
C PRO A 735 2.79 7.22 -19.79
N VAL A 736 2.65 8.02 -20.84
CA VAL A 736 1.67 9.10 -20.95
C VAL A 736 0.26 8.58 -20.70
N THR A 737 -0.02 7.36 -21.19
CA THR A 737 -1.35 6.73 -21.10
C THR A 737 -1.62 5.95 -19.81
N SER A 738 -0.80 6.16 -18.77
CA SER A 738 -1.01 5.60 -17.42
C SER A 738 -2.35 6.02 -16.77
N GLY A 739 -2.89 7.19 -17.14
CA GLY A 739 -4.21 7.66 -16.71
C GLY A 739 -4.85 8.68 -17.65
N LEU A 740 -6.13 8.99 -17.42
CA LEU A 740 -6.85 10.00 -18.20
C LEU A 740 -6.24 11.39 -18.04
N LEU A 741 -5.84 11.74 -16.80
CA LEU A 741 -5.30 13.07 -16.49
C LEU A 741 -3.88 13.27 -17.05
N SER A 742 -3.02 12.25 -16.98
CA SER A 742 -1.67 12.30 -17.57
C SER A 742 -1.76 12.43 -19.10
N THR A 743 -2.63 11.65 -19.74
CA THR A 743 -2.87 11.72 -21.20
C THR A 743 -3.39 13.09 -21.60
N TYR A 744 -4.34 13.62 -20.84
CA TYR A 744 -4.91 14.95 -21.06
C TYR A 744 -3.85 16.05 -20.96
N ARG A 745 -3.04 16.05 -19.90
CA ARG A 745 -1.98 17.04 -19.67
C ARG A 745 -0.89 16.99 -20.75
N HIS A 746 -0.47 15.79 -21.16
CA HIS A 746 0.49 15.62 -22.25
C HIS A 746 -0.04 16.18 -23.57
N LEU A 747 -1.32 15.94 -23.88
CA LEU A 747 -1.91 16.53 -25.08
C LEU A 747 -1.93 18.06 -24.98
N LEU A 748 -2.32 18.62 -23.83
CA LEU A 748 -2.30 20.08 -23.64
C LEU A 748 -0.90 20.66 -23.78
N SER A 749 0.14 20.01 -23.27
CA SER A 749 1.53 20.49 -23.38
C SER A 749 2.03 20.52 -24.84
N ILE A 750 1.54 19.64 -25.70
CA ILE A 750 1.93 19.60 -27.12
C ILE A 750 1.31 20.72 -27.96
N GLY A 751 0.09 21.16 -27.64
CA GLY A 751 -0.65 22.06 -28.55
C GLY A 751 -1.91 22.71 -28.00
N GLY A 752 -2.01 22.85 -26.67
CA GLY A 752 -3.13 23.46 -25.96
C GLY A 752 -4.47 22.74 -26.20
N LYS A 753 -5.59 23.41 -25.97
CA LYS A 753 -6.94 22.80 -26.03
C LYS A 753 -7.29 22.19 -27.40
N LYS A 754 -6.67 22.66 -28.49
CA LYS A 754 -6.87 22.12 -29.85
C LYS A 754 -6.32 20.70 -30.02
N SER A 755 -5.34 20.30 -29.20
CA SER A 755 -4.73 18.97 -29.28
C SER A 755 -5.66 17.83 -28.82
N LEU A 756 -6.72 18.14 -28.07
CA LEU A 756 -7.74 17.19 -27.63
C LEU A 756 -8.64 16.73 -28.79
N PHE A 757 -8.67 17.49 -29.88
CA PHE A 757 -9.49 17.28 -31.08
C PHE A 757 -8.66 16.84 -32.29
N ARG A 758 -7.50 16.25 -32.06
CA ARG A 758 -6.61 15.84 -33.15
C ARG A 758 -7.24 14.72 -33.97
N GLY A 759 -7.18 14.89 -35.29
CA GLY A 759 -7.87 14.00 -36.23
C GLY A 759 -9.38 14.25 -36.33
N PHE A 760 -9.96 15.21 -35.61
CA PHE A 760 -11.42 15.42 -35.60
C PHE A 760 -11.97 15.82 -36.97
N SER A 761 -11.24 16.65 -37.73
CA SER A 761 -11.59 16.96 -39.11
C SER A 761 -11.58 15.73 -40.03
N CYS A 762 -10.60 14.83 -39.86
CA CYS A 762 -10.52 13.58 -40.59
C CYS A 762 -11.68 12.64 -40.21
N PHE A 763 -12.03 12.60 -38.93
CA PHE A 763 -13.20 11.88 -38.43
C PHE A 763 -14.50 12.40 -39.03
N LEU A 764 -14.70 13.72 -39.10
CA LEU A 764 -15.87 14.31 -39.74
C LEU A 764 -15.95 13.94 -41.22
N VAL A 765 -14.84 14.02 -41.95
CA VAL A 765 -14.79 13.61 -43.37
C VAL A 765 -15.09 12.11 -43.51
N TYR A 766 -14.49 11.28 -42.66
CA TYR A 766 -14.74 9.84 -42.63
C TYR A 766 -16.22 9.54 -42.35
N ALA A 767 -16.84 10.23 -41.40
CA ALA A 767 -18.25 10.06 -41.06
C ALA A 767 -19.19 10.56 -42.18
N LEU A 768 -18.90 11.73 -42.76
CA LEU A 768 -19.70 12.35 -43.83
C LEU A 768 -19.67 11.54 -45.13
N VAL A 769 -18.57 10.83 -45.42
CA VAL A 769 -18.48 9.94 -46.58
C VAL A 769 -18.94 8.53 -46.24
N GLY A 770 -18.61 8.03 -45.05
CA GLY A 770 -18.93 6.69 -44.57
C GLY A 770 -20.42 6.42 -44.47
N PHE A 771 -21.16 7.32 -43.83
CA PHE A 771 -22.58 7.11 -43.61
C PHE A 771 -23.37 6.99 -44.94
N PRO A 772 -23.21 7.90 -45.93
CA PRO A 772 -23.87 7.74 -47.23
C PRO A 772 -23.42 6.49 -48.00
N VAL A 773 -22.13 6.16 -48.01
CA VAL A 773 -21.61 4.95 -48.69
C VAL A 773 -22.23 3.69 -48.08
N GLU A 774 -22.31 3.62 -46.77
CA GLU A 774 -22.91 2.50 -46.07
C GLU A 774 -24.43 2.40 -46.34
N VAL A 775 -25.15 3.53 -46.32
CA VAL A 775 -26.57 3.58 -46.67
C VAL A 775 -26.81 3.10 -48.10
N LEU A 776 -26.02 3.57 -49.07
CA LEU A 776 -26.11 3.13 -50.46
C LEU A 776 -25.85 1.63 -50.62
N LEU A 777 -24.84 1.09 -49.91
CA LEU A 777 -24.54 -0.35 -49.93
C LEU A 777 -25.65 -1.18 -49.28
N ARG A 778 -26.34 -0.64 -48.26
CA ARG A 778 -27.50 -1.28 -47.62
C ARG A 778 -28.75 -1.26 -48.50
N MET A 779 -28.82 -0.39 -49.53
CA MET A 779 -29.91 -0.36 -50.51
C MET A 779 -29.75 -1.44 -51.60
N ILE A 780 -28.59 -2.08 -51.71
CA ILE A 780 -28.37 -3.17 -52.67
C ILE A 780 -29.07 -4.43 -52.15
N PRO A 781 -30.03 -5.01 -52.92
CA PRO A 781 -30.70 -6.24 -52.53
C PRO A 781 -29.69 -7.36 -52.24
N PHE A 782 -29.95 -8.15 -51.20
CA PHE A 782 -29.15 -9.32 -50.79
C PHE A 782 -27.75 -9.05 -50.22
N VAL A 783 -27.39 -7.79 -49.91
CA VAL A 783 -26.15 -7.46 -49.16
C VAL A 783 -26.48 -7.32 -47.66
N PRO A 784 -26.00 -8.22 -46.77
CA PRO A 784 -26.22 -8.09 -45.33
C PRO A 784 -25.56 -6.81 -44.77
N GLY A 785 -26.16 -6.19 -43.75
CA GLY A 785 -25.63 -4.95 -43.17
C GLY A 785 -24.17 -5.05 -42.68
N VAL A 786 -23.78 -6.22 -42.15
CA VAL A 786 -22.38 -6.51 -41.77
C VAL A 786 -21.45 -6.43 -42.97
N VAL A 787 -21.88 -6.96 -44.13
CA VAL A 787 -21.10 -6.93 -45.37
C VAL A 787 -21.03 -5.51 -45.93
N SER A 788 -22.14 -4.75 -45.90
CA SER A 788 -22.15 -3.33 -46.29
C SER A 788 -21.16 -2.49 -45.47
N SER A 789 -21.12 -2.70 -44.15
CA SER A 789 -20.23 -1.99 -43.21
C SER A 789 -18.75 -2.35 -43.44
N ILE A 790 -18.46 -3.63 -43.70
CA ILE A 790 -17.12 -4.09 -44.07
C ILE A 790 -16.68 -3.45 -45.40
N ILE A 791 -17.53 -3.48 -46.44
CA ILE A 791 -17.21 -2.90 -47.75
C ILE A 791 -16.98 -1.38 -47.60
N ALA A 792 -17.84 -0.67 -46.88
CA ALA A 792 -17.67 0.76 -46.62
C ALA A 792 -16.35 1.06 -45.89
N SER A 793 -16.02 0.26 -44.86
CA SER A 793 -14.79 0.41 -44.09
C SER A 793 -13.53 0.16 -44.94
N LEU A 794 -13.57 -0.81 -45.86
CA LEU A 794 -12.49 -1.10 -46.80
C LEU A 794 -12.34 0.00 -47.86
N LEU A 795 -13.44 0.56 -48.38
CA LEU A 795 -13.41 1.68 -49.33
C LEU A 795 -12.82 2.95 -48.69
N LEU A 796 -13.02 3.14 -47.38
CA LEU A 796 -12.58 4.33 -46.64
C LEU A 796 -11.31 4.08 -45.82
N VAL A 797 -10.60 2.99 -46.10
CA VAL A 797 -9.45 2.56 -45.30
C VAL A 797 -8.30 3.56 -45.32
N GLN A 798 -8.10 4.29 -46.43
CA GLN A 798 -7.13 5.37 -46.52
C GLN A 798 -7.47 6.56 -45.61
N LEU A 799 -8.76 6.92 -45.53
CA LEU A 799 -9.24 7.99 -44.66
C LEU A 799 -9.11 7.60 -43.18
N ASN A 800 -9.44 6.34 -42.85
CA ASN A 800 -9.27 5.81 -41.50
C ASN A 800 -7.78 5.77 -41.09
N THR A 801 -6.90 5.32 -41.98
CA THR A 801 -5.45 5.31 -41.72
C THR A 801 -4.90 6.73 -41.55
N ALA A 802 -5.30 7.67 -42.41
CA ALA A 802 -4.93 9.08 -42.29
C ALA A 802 -5.46 9.71 -40.98
N TRP A 803 -6.66 9.31 -40.54
CA TRP A 803 -7.22 9.71 -39.25
C TRP A 803 -6.37 9.19 -38.08
N THR A 804 -5.99 7.91 -38.08
CA THR A 804 -5.08 7.35 -37.06
C THR A 804 -3.74 8.07 -37.04
N HIS A 805 -3.14 8.34 -38.19
CA HIS A 805 -1.88 9.10 -38.29
C HIS A 805 -2.02 10.52 -37.72
N ALA A 806 -3.15 11.19 -37.96
CA ALA A 806 -3.43 12.51 -37.43
C ALA A 806 -3.54 12.56 -35.89
N ILE A 807 -3.90 11.43 -35.25
CA ILE A 807 -3.93 11.32 -33.79
C ILE A 807 -2.52 11.15 -33.22
N ILE A 808 -1.70 10.29 -33.82
CA ILE A 808 -0.44 9.82 -33.21
C ILE A 808 0.81 10.65 -33.60
N SER A 809 0.77 11.43 -34.70
CA SER A 809 1.92 12.22 -35.18
C SER A 809 1.83 13.70 -34.85
N LYS A 810 2.97 14.40 -34.77
CA LYS A 810 3.04 15.86 -34.58
C LYS A 810 2.47 16.57 -35.82
N SER A 811 1.99 17.81 -35.65
CA SER A 811 1.49 18.60 -36.79
C SER A 811 2.61 18.77 -37.82
N SER A 812 2.33 18.40 -39.08
CA SER A 812 3.26 18.53 -40.21
C SER A 812 2.77 19.62 -41.14
N ALA A 813 3.67 20.42 -41.71
CA ALA A 813 3.33 21.46 -42.69
C ALA A 813 2.78 20.90 -44.02
N LYS A 814 2.84 19.57 -44.21
CA LYS A 814 2.33 18.85 -45.37
C LYS A 814 0.79 18.85 -45.44
N SER A 815 0.25 18.98 -46.65
CA SER A 815 -1.21 18.96 -46.87
C SER A 815 -1.82 17.59 -46.56
N TYR A 816 -3.09 17.55 -46.16
CA TYR A 816 -3.81 16.31 -45.86
C TYR A 816 -3.73 15.26 -46.98
N ARG A 817 -3.75 15.69 -48.25
CA ARG A 817 -3.63 14.79 -49.42
C ARG A 817 -2.31 14.02 -49.46
N SER A 818 -1.23 14.61 -48.96
CA SER A 818 0.09 13.96 -48.92
C SER A 818 0.24 12.93 -47.80
N ARG A 819 -0.76 12.82 -46.91
CA ARG A 819 -0.85 11.75 -45.89
C ARG A 819 -1.60 10.50 -46.37
N LEU A 820 -2.18 10.53 -47.58
CA LEU A 820 -2.88 9.39 -48.15
C LEU A 820 -1.86 8.41 -48.76
N LEU A 821 -1.78 7.20 -48.19
CA LEU A 821 -0.94 6.11 -48.71
C LEU A 821 -1.47 5.59 -50.06
N PRO A 822 -0.64 4.97 -50.90
CA PRO A 822 -1.12 4.24 -52.08
C PRO A 822 -2.23 3.25 -51.71
N PHE A 823 -3.36 3.28 -52.41
CA PHE A 823 -4.56 2.50 -52.04
C PHE A 823 -4.28 1.01 -51.91
N ARG A 824 -3.45 0.47 -52.83
CA ARG A 824 -3.03 -0.94 -52.80
C ARG A 824 -2.24 -1.28 -51.55
N LEU A 825 -1.37 -0.39 -51.08
CA LEU A 825 -0.58 -0.60 -49.87
C LEU A 825 -1.47 -0.56 -48.63
N ALA A 826 -2.34 0.46 -48.54
CA ALA A 826 -3.29 0.58 -47.44
C ALA A 826 -4.19 -0.68 -47.33
N ILE A 827 -4.82 -1.10 -48.43
CA ILE A 827 -5.63 -2.32 -48.43
C ILE A 827 -4.80 -3.56 -48.08
N ARG A 828 -3.64 -3.76 -48.70
CA ARG A 828 -2.83 -4.96 -48.46
C ARG A 828 -2.44 -5.09 -46.99
N ALA A 829 -2.14 -3.97 -46.33
CA ALA A 829 -1.76 -3.95 -44.93
C ALA A 829 -2.97 -4.10 -43.99
N THR A 830 -4.06 -3.35 -44.21
CA THR A 830 -5.12 -3.19 -43.21
C THR A 830 -6.41 -3.94 -43.54
N ALA A 831 -6.55 -4.63 -44.68
CA ALA A 831 -7.81 -5.28 -45.04
C ALA A 831 -8.31 -6.27 -43.97
N LEU A 832 -7.46 -7.20 -43.54
CA LEU A 832 -7.81 -8.19 -42.52
C LEU A 832 -8.18 -7.54 -41.17
N PRO A 833 -7.36 -6.67 -40.55
CA PRO A 833 -7.73 -6.06 -39.27
C PRO A 833 -8.94 -5.12 -39.40
N THR A 834 -9.17 -4.48 -40.54
CA THR A 834 -10.38 -3.69 -40.81
C THR A 834 -11.61 -4.58 -40.85
N VAL A 835 -11.56 -5.73 -41.55
CA VAL A 835 -12.67 -6.70 -41.58
C VAL A 835 -12.99 -7.20 -40.18
N ILE A 836 -11.98 -7.58 -39.39
CA ILE A 836 -12.15 -8.05 -38.01
C ILE A 836 -12.84 -6.96 -37.17
N PHE A 837 -12.30 -5.74 -37.18
CA PHE A 837 -12.86 -4.64 -36.40
C PHE A 837 -14.30 -4.31 -36.81
N SER A 838 -14.57 -4.12 -38.12
CA SER A 838 -15.90 -3.78 -38.61
C SER A 838 -16.93 -4.89 -38.36
N ALA A 839 -16.55 -6.16 -38.51
CA ALA A 839 -17.43 -7.29 -38.20
C ALA A 839 -17.81 -7.31 -36.71
N THR A 840 -16.83 -7.10 -35.81
CA THR A 840 -17.08 -7.09 -34.36
C THR A 840 -17.96 -5.92 -33.93
N ALA A 841 -17.76 -4.73 -34.49
CA ALA A 841 -18.59 -3.56 -34.22
C ALA A 841 -20.06 -3.78 -34.64
N GLU A 842 -20.30 -4.36 -35.82
CA GLU A 842 -21.65 -4.65 -36.31
C GLU A 842 -22.35 -5.75 -35.51
N VAL A 843 -21.63 -6.81 -35.11
CA VAL A 843 -22.19 -7.88 -34.27
C VAL A 843 -22.66 -7.33 -32.92
N SER A 844 -21.89 -6.43 -32.28
CA SER A 844 -22.32 -5.78 -31.05
C SER A 844 -23.57 -4.92 -31.25
N GLY A 845 -23.60 -4.11 -32.32
CA GLY A 845 -24.76 -3.28 -32.66
C GLY A 845 -26.02 -4.10 -32.94
N MET A 846 -25.90 -5.20 -33.68
CA MET A 846 -27.00 -6.11 -33.99
C MET A 846 -27.53 -6.80 -32.73
N THR A 847 -26.63 -7.32 -31.89
CA THR A 847 -27.01 -8.00 -30.64
C THR A 847 -27.73 -7.04 -29.70
N THR A 848 -27.22 -5.82 -29.57
CA THR A 848 -27.85 -4.76 -28.77
C THR A 848 -29.24 -4.42 -29.30
N LYS A 849 -29.40 -4.28 -30.62
CA LYS A 849 -30.68 -3.95 -31.25
C LYS A 849 -31.71 -5.08 -31.08
N ILE A 850 -31.32 -6.33 -31.31
CA ILE A 850 -32.20 -7.50 -31.13
C ILE A 850 -32.66 -7.59 -29.69
N PHE A 851 -31.74 -7.44 -28.75
CA PHE A 851 -32.05 -7.56 -27.33
C PHE A 851 -32.92 -6.41 -26.82
N LEU A 852 -32.61 -5.16 -27.18
CA LEU A 852 -33.45 -4.01 -26.84
C LEU A 852 -34.85 -4.16 -27.45
N THR A 853 -34.96 -4.59 -28.71
CA THR A 853 -36.26 -4.81 -29.37
C THR A 853 -37.07 -5.87 -28.63
N ASN A 854 -36.44 -6.98 -28.23
CA ASN A 854 -37.11 -8.04 -27.47
C ASN A 854 -37.48 -7.58 -26.05
N THR A 855 -36.61 -6.81 -25.38
CA THR A 855 -36.86 -6.28 -24.04
C THR A 855 -38.00 -5.26 -24.05
N PHE A 856 -38.03 -4.33 -25.02
CA PHE A 856 -39.11 -3.36 -25.15
C PHE A 856 -40.44 -4.03 -25.53
N LYS A 857 -40.43 -5.03 -26.42
CA LYS A 857 -41.63 -5.83 -26.73
C LYS A 857 -42.17 -6.57 -25.51
N ASN A 858 -41.29 -7.12 -24.68
CA ASN A 858 -41.66 -7.84 -23.46
C ASN A 858 -42.10 -6.89 -22.32
N ALA A 859 -41.55 -5.67 -22.26
CA ALA A 859 -41.94 -4.64 -21.30
C ALA A 859 -43.31 -4.01 -21.61
N THR A 860 -43.79 -4.09 -22.87
CA THR A 860 -45.13 -3.66 -23.28
C THR A 860 -46.20 -4.76 -23.20
N ALA A 861 -45.83 -5.98 -22.81
CA ALA A 861 -46.80 -7.06 -22.59
C ALA A 861 -47.27 -7.05 -21.13
N ASP A 862 -48.59 -6.97 -20.90
CA ASP A 862 -49.25 -6.80 -19.59
C ASP A 862 -48.97 -7.92 -18.53
N SER A 863 -48.11 -8.90 -18.83
CA SER A 863 -47.96 -10.12 -18.05
C SER A 863 -46.55 -10.44 -17.53
N ASN A 864 -45.55 -9.55 -17.68
CA ASN A 864 -44.16 -9.88 -17.30
C ASN A 864 -43.64 -9.06 -16.10
N PRO A 865 -43.22 -9.68 -14.98
CA PRO A 865 -42.75 -8.95 -13.80
C PRO A 865 -41.47 -8.15 -14.06
N VAL A 866 -41.40 -6.95 -13.47
CA VAL A 866 -40.28 -5.99 -13.56
C VAL A 866 -38.90 -6.62 -13.29
N ALA A 867 -38.84 -7.66 -12.44
CA ALA A 867 -37.61 -8.38 -12.08
C ALA A 867 -36.98 -9.17 -13.24
N ASP A 868 -37.78 -9.78 -14.12
CA ASP A 868 -37.27 -10.57 -15.25
C ASP A 868 -36.70 -9.66 -16.34
N ASN A 869 -37.29 -8.47 -16.50
CA ASN A 869 -36.77 -7.43 -17.39
C ASN A 869 -35.44 -6.84 -16.87
N ILE A 870 -35.30 -6.64 -15.55
CA ILE A 870 -34.04 -6.17 -14.93
C ILE A 870 -32.93 -7.22 -15.07
N THR A 871 -33.24 -8.50 -14.83
CA THR A 871 -32.28 -9.61 -14.95
C THR A 871 -31.80 -9.77 -16.39
N SER A 872 -32.72 -9.71 -17.35
CA SER A 872 -32.40 -9.74 -18.78
C SER A 872 -31.52 -8.56 -19.19
N LEU A 873 -31.88 -7.33 -18.81
CA LEU A 873 -31.08 -6.13 -19.08
C LEU A 873 -29.67 -6.21 -18.47
N SER A 874 -29.55 -6.79 -17.27
CA SER A 874 -28.27 -6.98 -16.59
C SER A 874 -27.39 -8.01 -17.31
N LEU A 875 -27.96 -9.13 -17.76
CA LEU A 875 -27.24 -10.14 -18.54
C LEU A 875 -26.79 -9.59 -19.91
N LEU A 876 -27.62 -8.79 -20.58
CA LEU A 876 -27.20 -8.09 -21.79
C LEU A 876 -26.04 -7.15 -21.50
N LEU A 877 -26.13 -6.35 -20.43
CA LEU A 877 -25.08 -5.41 -20.08
C LEU A 877 -23.76 -6.13 -19.81
N ILE A 878 -23.80 -7.23 -19.06
CA ILE A 878 -22.62 -8.08 -18.81
C ILE A 878 -22.06 -8.64 -20.11
N PHE A 879 -22.91 -9.18 -20.99
CA PHE A 879 -22.48 -9.69 -22.30
C PHE A 879 -21.87 -8.59 -23.18
N GLN A 880 -22.49 -7.41 -23.23
CA GLN A 880 -21.98 -6.27 -24.02
C GLN A 880 -20.64 -5.77 -23.49
N LEU A 881 -20.50 -5.66 -22.17
CA LEU A 881 -19.22 -5.29 -21.55
C LEU A 881 -18.16 -6.36 -21.86
N ALA A 882 -18.47 -7.64 -21.67
CA ALA A 882 -17.55 -8.73 -21.99
C ALA A 882 -17.15 -8.73 -23.47
N PHE A 883 -18.09 -8.50 -24.39
CA PHE A 883 -17.82 -8.46 -25.82
C PHE A 883 -16.97 -7.25 -26.23
N VAL A 884 -17.23 -6.07 -25.63
CA VAL A 884 -16.41 -4.87 -25.86
C VAL A 884 -14.97 -5.10 -25.37
N PHE A 885 -14.80 -5.64 -24.16
CA PHE A 885 -13.48 -5.84 -23.57
C PHE A 885 -12.70 -6.99 -24.21
N LEU A 886 -13.34 -8.12 -24.50
CA LEU A 886 -12.63 -9.31 -25.00
C LEU A 886 -12.46 -9.31 -26.53
N VAL A 887 -13.26 -8.54 -27.26
CA VAL A 887 -13.31 -8.63 -28.73
C VAL A 887 -13.06 -7.28 -29.40
N ILE A 888 -13.85 -6.24 -29.08
CA ILE A 888 -13.78 -4.96 -29.81
C ILE A 888 -12.49 -4.21 -29.50
N ILE A 889 -12.10 -4.08 -28.22
CA ILE A 889 -10.88 -3.38 -27.82
C ILE A 889 -9.63 -4.04 -28.44
N PRO A 890 -9.46 -5.37 -28.38
CA PRO A 890 -8.38 -6.05 -29.09
C PRO A 890 -8.39 -5.83 -30.59
N ALA A 891 -9.55 -5.96 -31.26
CA ALA A 891 -9.66 -5.75 -32.69
C ALA A 891 -9.26 -4.31 -33.10
N HIS A 892 -9.69 -3.31 -32.31
CA HIS A 892 -9.33 -1.92 -32.52
C HIS A 892 -7.84 -1.68 -32.32
N ALA A 893 -7.25 -2.21 -31.24
CA ALA A 893 -5.82 -2.06 -30.95
C ALA A 893 -4.96 -2.64 -32.09
N ILE A 894 -5.30 -3.83 -32.57
CA ILE A 894 -4.61 -4.47 -33.70
C ILE A 894 -4.67 -3.59 -34.95
N LEU A 895 -5.86 -3.08 -35.30
CA LEU A 895 -6.04 -2.19 -36.46
C LEU A 895 -5.18 -0.92 -36.33
N VAL A 896 -5.23 -0.26 -35.18
CA VAL A 896 -4.46 0.97 -34.92
C VAL A 896 -2.97 0.70 -34.98
N ARG A 897 -2.48 -0.42 -34.45
CA ARG A 897 -1.06 -0.79 -34.51
C ARG A 897 -0.62 -1.05 -35.96
N VAL A 898 -1.39 -1.81 -36.75
CA VAL A 898 -1.08 -2.02 -38.18
C VAL A 898 -1.06 -0.70 -38.95
N GLN A 899 -2.03 0.19 -38.70
CA GLN A 899 -2.07 1.53 -39.33
C GLN A 899 -0.91 2.43 -38.89
N THR A 900 -0.53 2.40 -37.61
CA THR A 900 0.65 3.10 -37.08
C THR A 900 1.92 2.58 -37.72
N SER A 901 1.93 1.30 -38.06
CA SER A 901 2.89 0.66 -38.92
C SER A 901 2.79 1.08 -40.41
N LEU A 902 2.14 2.18 -40.73
CA LEU A 902 2.24 2.81 -42.05
C LEU A 902 2.60 4.29 -41.92
N LEU A 903 2.93 4.75 -40.70
CA LEU A 903 3.30 6.12 -40.45
C LEU A 903 4.60 6.44 -41.24
N PRO A 904 4.62 7.50 -42.06
CA PRO A 904 5.82 7.90 -42.80
C PRO A 904 7.00 8.19 -41.87
N GLU A 905 8.23 7.87 -42.29
CA GLU A 905 9.44 8.04 -41.45
C GLU A 905 9.68 9.51 -41.05
N GLU A 906 9.26 10.45 -41.88
CA GLU A 906 9.35 11.88 -41.62
C GLU A 906 8.37 12.40 -40.56
N ASP A 907 7.30 11.66 -40.25
CA ASP A 907 6.25 12.07 -39.33
C ASP A 907 6.62 11.65 -37.89
N ARG A 908 7.06 12.63 -37.09
CA ARG A 908 7.47 12.38 -35.71
C ARG A 908 6.26 12.04 -34.82
N PRO A 909 6.29 10.95 -34.03
CA PRO A 909 5.21 10.63 -33.11
C PRO A 909 5.15 11.61 -31.93
N ILE A 910 3.98 11.71 -31.30
CA ILE A 910 3.76 12.61 -30.15
C ILE A 910 4.02 11.94 -28.80
N ILE A 911 4.08 10.62 -28.80
CA ILE A 911 4.46 9.76 -27.68
C ILE A 911 5.56 8.81 -28.15
N SER A 912 6.25 8.16 -27.23
CA SER A 912 7.17 7.09 -27.60
C SER A 912 6.37 5.89 -28.11
N LEU A 913 6.61 5.53 -29.37
CA LEU A 913 6.00 4.36 -29.97
C LEU A 913 6.72 3.09 -29.54
N ASP A 914 5.98 2.00 -29.41
CA ASP A 914 6.51 0.65 -29.19
C ASP A 914 7.67 0.34 -30.16
N PRO A 915 8.80 -0.22 -29.68
CA PRO A 915 9.95 -0.55 -30.52
C PRO A 915 9.60 -1.40 -31.75
N VAL A 916 8.52 -2.18 -31.73
CA VAL A 916 8.06 -2.95 -32.90
C VAL A 916 7.82 -2.08 -34.14
N PHE A 917 7.50 -0.80 -33.96
CA PHE A 917 7.34 0.16 -35.06
C PHE A 917 8.67 0.67 -35.60
N SER A 918 9.74 0.62 -34.82
CA SER A 918 11.11 1.00 -35.20
C SER A 918 11.88 -0.13 -35.92
N LEU A 919 11.48 -1.39 -35.73
CA LEU A 919 12.09 -2.60 -36.34
C LEU A 919 11.91 -2.72 -37.87
N ARG A 920 11.26 -1.75 -38.51
CA ARG A 920 10.97 -1.71 -39.97
C ARG A 920 12.18 -1.79 -40.89
N LYS A 921 13.41 -1.75 -40.37
CA LYS A 921 14.64 -1.89 -41.17
C LYS A 921 15.41 -3.18 -40.94
N PHE A 922 14.95 -4.11 -40.08
CA PHE A 922 15.72 -5.32 -39.75
C PHE A 922 15.24 -6.63 -40.42
N GLU A 923 14.12 -6.65 -41.14
CA GLU A 923 13.61 -7.87 -41.81
C GLU A 923 12.94 -7.64 -43.19
N GLY A 924 13.10 -6.48 -43.83
CA GLY A 924 12.61 -6.24 -45.20
C GLY A 924 11.08 -6.19 -45.39
N LYS A 925 10.29 -6.07 -44.32
CA LYS A 925 8.81 -5.94 -44.37
C LYS A 925 8.37 -4.47 -44.41
N GLU A 926 7.40 -4.15 -45.27
CA GLU A 926 6.83 -2.79 -45.40
C GLU A 926 5.90 -2.38 -44.24
N TYR A 927 5.25 -3.35 -43.55
CA TYR A 927 4.33 -3.13 -42.43
C TYR A 927 4.26 -4.38 -41.53
N ILE A 928 3.70 -4.24 -40.31
CA ILE A 928 3.50 -5.39 -39.40
C ILE A 928 2.22 -6.14 -39.74
N SER A 929 2.23 -7.47 -39.66
CA SER A 929 1.02 -8.29 -39.85
C SER A 929 0.05 -8.17 -38.67
N THR A 930 -1.22 -8.55 -38.87
CA THR A 930 -2.24 -8.64 -37.82
C THR A 930 -1.79 -9.46 -36.60
N LEU A 931 -1.10 -10.58 -36.84
CA LEU A 931 -0.63 -11.46 -35.77
C LEU A 931 0.55 -10.86 -35.00
N GLU A 932 1.49 -10.21 -35.69
CA GLU A 932 2.61 -9.49 -35.06
C GLU A 932 2.10 -8.29 -34.26
N ALA A 933 1.11 -7.56 -34.76
CA ALA A 933 0.45 -6.47 -34.05
C ALA A 933 -0.18 -6.93 -32.72
N PHE A 934 -0.82 -8.12 -32.72
CA PHE A 934 -1.37 -8.72 -31.49
C PHE A 934 -0.27 -9.22 -30.53
N LYS A 935 0.70 -9.98 -31.04
CA LYS A 935 1.78 -10.59 -30.23
C LYS A 935 2.75 -9.58 -29.63
N SER A 936 2.93 -8.43 -30.27
CA SER A 936 3.83 -7.37 -29.79
C SER A 936 3.30 -6.64 -28.55
N MET A 937 2.01 -6.75 -28.22
CA MET A 937 1.48 -6.14 -27.01
C MET A 937 1.81 -6.96 -25.76
N THR A 938 2.59 -6.38 -24.85
CA THR A 938 2.89 -6.96 -23.55
C THR A 938 1.67 -6.95 -22.63
N ARG A 939 1.69 -7.77 -21.56
CA ARG A 939 0.63 -7.76 -20.53
C ARG A 939 0.44 -6.36 -19.93
N ALA A 940 1.52 -5.59 -19.77
CA ALA A 940 1.48 -4.23 -19.27
C ALA A 940 0.74 -3.28 -20.24
N SER A 941 1.04 -3.37 -21.54
CA SER A 941 0.36 -2.56 -22.57
C SER A 941 -1.12 -2.90 -22.68
N TRP A 942 -1.49 -4.19 -22.62
CA TRP A 942 -2.90 -4.59 -22.54
C TRP A 942 -3.60 -4.03 -21.30
N ARG A 943 -2.98 -4.18 -20.12
CA ARG A 943 -3.54 -3.65 -18.87
C ARG A 943 -3.75 -2.14 -18.95
N ARG A 944 -2.79 -1.37 -19.46
CA ARG A 944 -2.93 0.09 -19.63
C ARG A 944 -4.10 0.43 -20.56
N LEU A 945 -4.16 -0.19 -21.74
CA LEU A 945 -5.23 0.04 -22.71
C LEU A 945 -6.62 -0.26 -22.10
N TYR A 946 -6.77 -1.39 -21.41
CA TYR A 946 -8.03 -1.75 -20.76
C TYR A 946 -8.40 -0.79 -19.64
N MET A 947 -7.46 -0.49 -18.74
CA MET A 947 -7.70 0.45 -17.63
C MET A 947 -8.11 1.83 -18.15
N LEU A 948 -7.49 2.31 -19.23
CA LEU A 948 -7.84 3.59 -19.83
C LEU A 948 -9.26 3.56 -20.44
N ASN A 949 -9.62 2.50 -21.17
CA ASN A 949 -10.96 2.34 -21.74
C ASN A 949 -12.05 2.21 -20.65
N VAL A 950 -11.79 1.48 -19.56
CA VAL A 950 -12.69 1.40 -18.40
C VAL A 950 -12.89 2.78 -17.79
N LYS A 951 -11.79 3.52 -17.53
CA LYS A 951 -11.85 4.87 -16.97
C LYS A 951 -12.62 5.82 -17.89
N SER A 952 -12.38 5.77 -19.20
CA SER A 952 -13.11 6.56 -20.21
C SER A 952 -14.61 6.22 -20.19
N PHE A 953 -14.96 4.94 -20.20
CA PHE A 953 -16.36 4.48 -20.20
C PHE A 953 -17.12 4.95 -18.96
N LEU A 954 -16.54 4.77 -17.77
CA LEU A 954 -17.13 5.23 -16.51
C LEU A 954 -17.30 6.75 -16.48
N LEU A 955 -16.34 7.49 -17.02
CA LEU A 955 -16.41 8.94 -17.10
C LEU A 955 -17.47 9.42 -18.09
N CYS A 956 -17.61 8.76 -19.25
CA CYS A 956 -18.70 9.00 -20.19
C CYS A 956 -20.05 8.79 -19.49
N ILE A 957 -20.27 7.66 -18.79
CA ILE A 957 -21.50 7.39 -18.04
C ILE A 957 -21.80 8.51 -17.03
N LEU A 958 -20.79 8.98 -16.30
CA LEU A 958 -20.97 10.07 -15.34
C LEU A 958 -21.42 11.36 -16.04
N VAL A 959 -20.74 11.76 -17.12
CA VAL A 959 -21.09 12.95 -17.91
C VAL A 959 -22.50 12.83 -18.49
N PHE A 960 -22.87 11.66 -19.02
CA PHE A 960 -24.22 11.40 -19.55
C PHE A 960 -25.29 11.51 -18.46
N ASN A 961 -25.05 10.94 -17.27
CA ASN A 961 -26.01 11.02 -16.17
C ASN A 961 -26.16 12.45 -15.63
N VAL A 962 -25.07 13.20 -15.52
CA VAL A 962 -25.10 14.61 -15.09
C VAL A 962 -25.88 15.46 -16.10
N ILE A 963 -25.61 15.29 -17.39
CA ILE A 963 -26.34 15.99 -18.46
C ILE A 963 -27.82 15.58 -18.47
N GLY A 964 -28.12 14.29 -18.34
CA GLY A 964 -29.48 13.77 -18.26
C GLY A 964 -30.25 14.32 -17.06
N PHE A 965 -29.58 14.43 -15.90
CA PHE A 965 -30.14 15.00 -14.68
C PHE A 965 -30.39 16.52 -14.81
N ILE A 966 -29.46 17.26 -15.42
CA ILE A 966 -29.65 18.68 -15.73
C ILE A 966 -30.84 18.87 -16.69
N GLY A 967 -30.93 18.07 -17.74
CA GLY A 967 -32.06 18.10 -18.67
C GLY A 967 -33.40 17.74 -17.99
N PHE A 968 -33.40 16.76 -17.08
CA PHE A 968 -34.58 16.41 -16.28
C PHE A 968 -35.00 17.55 -15.35
N LEU A 969 -34.04 18.22 -14.68
CA LEU A 969 -34.29 19.40 -13.85
C LEU A 969 -34.84 20.56 -14.68
N GLU A 970 -34.27 20.85 -15.85
CA GLU A 970 -34.75 21.92 -16.75
C GLU A 970 -36.19 21.63 -17.23
N VAL A 971 -36.51 20.39 -17.60
CA VAL A 971 -37.87 19.98 -18.00
C VAL A 971 -38.85 20.05 -16.82
N THR A 972 -38.42 19.66 -15.62
CA THR A 972 -39.24 19.69 -14.40
C THR A 972 -39.50 21.13 -13.93
N ILE A 973 -38.51 22.00 -14.03
CA ILE A 973 -38.63 23.43 -13.77
C ILE A 973 -39.54 24.08 -14.82
N ALA A 974 -39.36 23.76 -16.11
CA ALA A 974 -40.20 24.28 -17.19
C ALA A 974 -41.68 23.86 -17.07
N ARG A 975 -41.95 22.63 -16.61
CA ARG A 975 -43.32 22.16 -16.28
C ARG A 975 -43.94 22.85 -15.06
N LYS A 976 -43.14 23.48 -14.20
CA LYS A 976 -43.62 24.30 -13.07
C LYS A 976 -43.88 25.76 -13.46
N PHE A 977 -43.33 26.22 -14.59
CA PHE A 977 -43.46 27.60 -15.09
C PHE A 977 -44.42 27.75 -16.28
N MET A 978 -44.72 26.67 -17.01
CA MET A 978 -45.89 26.54 -17.90
C MET A 978 -47.12 26.14 -17.08
#